data_AF-A0A8S3RGP3-F1
#
_entry.id   AF-A0A8S3RGP3-F1
#
_cell.length_a   1.000
_cell.length_b   1.000
_cell.length_c   1.000
_cell.angle_alpha   90.00
_cell.angle_beta   90.00
_cell.angle_gamma   90.00
#
_symmetry.space_group_name_H-M   'P 1'
#
loop_
_entity.id
_entity.type
_entity.pdbx_description
1 polymer ?
#
loop_
_entity_poly.entity_id
_entity_poly.type
_entity_poly.pdbx_seq_one_letter_code
_entity_poly.pdbx_strand_id
1 'polypeptide(L)'
;MEKCIVCLKDDHPTTLIKLRQKGCLGIIKASQERGDCLSALEGNFVHQLCRKTYTNPNDIKKYKKEKLVLREIHTNTPKLRSKSHFDFKHHCLFCGNEATDSKKKDKNVFQACSVNFRTCKNTPVFRSPISPDAKPENKRGRPALQEDGFYKTVDFLKHHDDEQISISDLVEKMDEMCDGNAYSQMYLKKRLKQHFGDEIIITDIPGRKSVVTLRETVTCILQDYYQRPSNLNPDDEKSFIKAAAKLIKSDIRSVDTTNLGFCSSYYEVQKFESSAAAVQGVDLPGDISNSFVQFVADNVDHNTRTIDGLNTFHGMGIIAGITPGTKRTQPIPRIAFSTDEIKALAKIEIKYYKPQSDRMAELSYAELKNLNTLDKTFRLDLLSVIIWPLKYPIPMWSGFMQMVQTGDYPGKSSVSFLPMIDLNASDMTCIYSTLNFVANQAKRYDITAILTFDQPLYWKALSIVENENPGSTLKSMVLRLGPFHTEMSFLGSIGNLMSNTGLKEMLELIYAPNAVTHILSGKAVARAFRGHMLVDTALYCLLIADIFNIDVSKLLEEPNSTLETTEMKEIDELYSQLSSESCHFRCGESDVLKNLEATVHRKQEILKQSRTAKLWLQYSEMVQVLRQFIKAERTGNWPLHLQSIQEMLPFWQHIK
;
A
#
# COMPACT_ATOMS: atom_id res chain seq x y z
N MET A 1 -27.20 -23.96 21.39
CA MET A 1 -25.98 -23.12 21.43
C MET A 1 -26.08 -22.24 22.66
N GLU A 2 -24.97 -22.05 23.36
CA GLU A 2 -24.90 -21.26 24.58
C GLU A 2 -24.02 -20.03 24.34
N LYS A 3 -24.27 -18.94 25.08
CA LYS A 3 -23.60 -17.66 24.85
C LYS A 3 -22.45 -17.44 25.84
N CYS A 4 -21.28 -17.09 25.33
CA CYS A 4 -20.16 -16.68 26.17
C CYS A 4 -20.40 -15.30 26.78
N ILE A 5 -20.37 -15.17 28.11
CA ILE A 5 -20.65 -13.89 28.80
C ILE A 5 -19.58 -12.80 28.60
N VAL A 6 -18.39 -13.15 28.10
CA VAL A 6 -17.29 -12.20 27.89
C VAL A 6 -17.26 -11.68 26.45
N CYS A 7 -17.34 -12.55 25.45
CA CYS A 7 -17.25 -12.16 24.03
C CYS A 7 -18.61 -12.07 23.32
N LEU A 8 -19.70 -12.47 24.00
CA LEU A 8 -21.08 -12.44 23.52
C LEU A 8 -21.34 -13.27 22.25
N LYS A 9 -20.46 -14.22 21.92
CA LYS A 9 -20.66 -15.16 20.81
C LYS A 9 -21.38 -16.42 21.28
N ASP A 10 -22.29 -16.90 20.43
CA ASP A 10 -22.96 -18.20 20.60
C ASP A 10 -22.04 -19.33 20.11
N ASP A 11 -21.97 -20.41 20.87
CA ASP A 11 -21.11 -21.55 20.56
C ASP A 11 -21.73 -22.86 21.09
N HIS A 12 -21.14 -23.99 20.72
CA HIS A 12 -21.58 -25.30 21.20
C HIS A 12 -21.24 -25.47 22.71
N PRO A 13 -22.11 -26.09 23.53
CA PRO A 13 -21.85 -26.27 24.96
C PRO A 13 -20.54 -27.03 25.29
N THR A 14 -19.99 -27.78 24.35
CA THR A 14 -18.73 -28.53 24.50
C THR A 14 -17.49 -27.65 24.38
N THR A 15 -17.59 -26.47 23.76
CA THR A 15 -16.49 -25.51 23.61
C THR A 15 -16.52 -24.42 24.69
N LEU A 16 -17.57 -24.43 25.53
CA LEU A 16 -17.82 -23.47 26.60
C LEU A 16 -17.72 -24.11 27.98
N ILE A 17 -17.23 -23.34 28.95
CA ILE A 17 -17.14 -23.77 30.34
C ILE A 17 -18.31 -23.16 31.11
N LYS A 18 -19.09 -24.02 31.77
CA LYS A 18 -20.12 -23.60 32.73
C LYS A 18 -19.47 -23.05 34.00
N LEU A 19 -19.80 -21.82 34.35
CA LEU A 19 -19.27 -21.11 35.50
C LEU A 19 -19.88 -21.63 36.80
N ARG A 20 -18.99 -22.00 37.71
CA ARG A 20 -19.29 -22.30 39.12
C ARG A 20 -18.96 -21.08 39.98
N GLN A 21 -19.41 -21.06 41.23
CA GLN A 21 -19.23 -19.97 42.18
C GLN A 21 -17.85 -19.28 42.13
N LYS A 22 -16.75 -20.06 42.22
CA LYS A 22 -15.38 -19.53 42.18
C LYS A 22 -15.02 -18.87 40.83
N GLY A 23 -15.57 -19.37 39.73
CA GLY A 23 -15.42 -18.79 38.39
C GLY A 23 -16.15 -17.46 38.26
N CYS A 24 -17.37 -17.38 38.79
CA CYS A 24 -18.16 -16.15 38.84
C CYS A 24 -17.43 -15.07 39.66
N LEU A 25 -16.93 -15.40 40.85
CA LEU A 25 -16.19 -14.47 41.71
C LEU A 25 -14.94 -13.90 41.02
N GLY A 26 -14.19 -14.73 40.28
CA GLY A 26 -13.02 -14.26 39.55
C GLY A 26 -13.34 -13.27 38.43
N ILE A 27 -14.45 -13.49 37.71
CA ILE A 27 -14.92 -12.60 36.64
C ILE A 27 -15.48 -11.29 37.23
N ILE A 28 -16.29 -11.37 38.30
CA ILE A 28 -16.83 -10.20 39.00
C ILE A 28 -15.69 -9.31 39.53
N LYS A 29 -14.66 -9.92 40.14
CA LYS A 29 -13.50 -9.17 40.63
C LYS A 29 -12.74 -8.49 39.50
N ALA A 30 -12.48 -9.21 38.39
CA ALA A 30 -11.84 -8.63 37.22
C ALA A 30 -12.66 -7.49 36.59
N SER A 31 -13.99 -7.62 36.59
CA SER A 31 -14.92 -6.60 36.11
C SER A 31 -14.87 -5.34 36.96
N GLN A 32 -14.91 -5.49 38.30
CA GLN A 32 -14.74 -4.38 39.25
C GLN A 32 -13.39 -3.67 39.06
N GLU A 33 -12.31 -4.42 38.85
CA GLU A 33 -11.00 -3.83 38.60
C GLU A 33 -10.94 -3.09 37.25
N ARG A 34 -11.61 -3.59 36.21
CA ARG A 34 -11.73 -2.91 34.91
C ARG A 34 -12.70 -1.72 34.97
N GLY A 35 -13.61 -1.69 35.93
CA GLY A 35 -14.69 -0.71 36.02
C GLY A 35 -15.64 -0.81 34.82
N ASP A 36 -15.93 -2.03 34.39
CA ASP A 36 -17.04 -2.39 33.51
C ASP A 36 -18.15 -3.04 34.35
N CYS A 37 -19.34 -3.26 33.77
CA CYS A 37 -20.53 -3.76 34.50
C CYS A 37 -20.86 -5.21 34.11
N LEU A 38 -19.84 -6.07 33.99
CA LEU A 38 -20.04 -7.45 33.54
C LEU A 38 -20.54 -8.32 34.70
N SER A 39 -21.76 -8.84 34.57
CA SER A 39 -22.36 -9.74 35.55
C SER A 39 -22.05 -11.20 35.21
N ALA A 40 -21.76 -12.00 36.24
CA ALA A 40 -21.53 -13.44 36.10
C ALA A 40 -22.29 -14.19 37.20
N LEU A 41 -23.24 -15.04 36.79
CA LEU A 41 -24.04 -15.88 37.68
C LEU A 41 -23.65 -17.36 37.51
N GLU A 42 -23.91 -18.16 38.54
CA GLU A 42 -23.68 -19.60 38.46
C GLU A 42 -24.56 -20.20 37.36
N GLY A 43 -23.93 -21.03 36.52
CA GLY A 43 -24.59 -21.61 35.35
C GLY A 43 -24.42 -20.84 34.05
N ASN A 44 -23.85 -19.64 34.06
CA ASN A 44 -23.43 -18.94 32.84
C ASN A 44 -22.27 -19.66 32.11
N PHE A 45 -22.11 -19.41 30.82
CA PHE A 45 -21.08 -20.03 29.99
C PHE A 45 -19.99 -19.04 29.58
N VAL A 46 -18.74 -19.51 29.51
CA VAL A 46 -17.60 -18.70 29.06
C VAL A 46 -16.58 -19.57 28.33
N HIS A 47 -15.93 -19.06 27.28
CA HIS A 47 -14.78 -19.73 26.69
C HIS A 47 -13.61 -19.76 27.67
N GLN A 48 -12.86 -20.86 27.69
CA GLN A 48 -11.68 -21.00 28.55
C GLN A 48 -10.66 -19.87 28.33
N LEU A 49 -10.41 -19.54 27.06
CA LEU A 49 -9.49 -18.46 26.69
C LEU A 49 -10.03 -17.10 27.11
N CYS A 50 -11.32 -16.82 26.87
CA CYS A 50 -11.95 -15.57 27.29
C CYS A 50 -11.86 -15.36 28.81
N ARG A 51 -12.11 -16.40 29.61
CA ARG A 51 -11.93 -16.34 31.07
C ARG A 51 -10.48 -16.06 31.45
N LYS A 52 -9.53 -16.79 30.85
CA LYS A 52 -8.09 -16.64 31.12
C LYS A 52 -7.63 -15.21 30.85
N THR A 53 -7.94 -14.66 29.69
CA THR A 53 -7.56 -13.29 29.30
C THR A 53 -8.29 -12.24 30.12
N TYR A 54 -9.60 -12.41 30.36
CA TYR A 54 -10.39 -11.40 31.07
C TYR A 54 -9.95 -11.23 32.53
N THR A 55 -9.60 -12.33 33.20
CA THR A 55 -9.15 -12.33 34.60
C THR A 55 -7.64 -12.16 34.80
N ASN A 56 -6.84 -12.06 33.72
CA ASN A 56 -5.38 -11.94 33.80
C ASN A 56 -4.96 -10.55 34.36
N PRO A 57 -4.17 -10.48 35.44
CA PRO A 57 -3.70 -9.22 36.02
C PRO A 57 -2.95 -8.30 35.06
N ASN A 58 -2.16 -8.85 34.12
CA ASN A 58 -1.41 -8.05 33.15
C ASN A 58 -2.35 -7.40 32.12
N ASP A 59 -3.38 -8.13 31.69
CA ASP A 59 -4.39 -7.62 30.75
C ASP A 59 -5.33 -6.61 31.43
N ILE A 60 -5.56 -6.74 32.75
CA ILE A 60 -6.27 -5.74 33.55
C ILE A 60 -5.44 -4.45 33.68
N LYS A 61 -4.13 -4.56 33.96
CA LYS A 61 -3.22 -3.40 34.01
C LYS A 61 -3.14 -2.67 32.67
N LYS A 62 -3.03 -3.42 31.57
CA LYS A 62 -3.04 -2.88 30.20
C LYS A 62 -4.34 -2.11 29.92
N TYR A 63 -5.49 -2.71 30.24
CA TYR A 63 -6.80 -2.08 30.09
C TYR A 63 -6.96 -0.80 30.94
N LYS A 64 -6.47 -0.79 32.19
CA LYS A 64 -6.46 0.41 33.04
C LYS A 64 -5.60 1.54 32.43
N LYS A 65 -4.44 1.20 31.86
CA LYS A 65 -3.56 2.17 31.18
C LYS A 65 -4.22 2.75 29.94
N GLU A 66 -4.84 1.91 29.11
CA GLU A 66 -5.59 2.34 27.91
C GLU A 66 -6.80 3.23 28.28
N LYS A 67 -7.51 2.92 29.37
CA LYS A 67 -8.65 3.72 29.86
C LYS A 67 -8.22 5.05 30.49
N LEU A 68 -7.03 5.13 31.08
CA LEU A 68 -6.42 6.39 31.56
C LEU A 68 -6.03 7.29 30.39
N VAL A 69 -5.42 6.74 29.34
CA VAL A 69 -5.13 7.46 28.10
C VAL A 69 -6.42 7.98 27.44
N LEU A 70 -7.48 7.15 27.38
CA LEU A 70 -8.79 7.58 26.86
C LEU A 70 -9.48 8.65 27.73
N ARG A 71 -9.25 8.66 29.06
CA ARG A 71 -9.79 9.69 29.97
C ARG A 71 -9.04 11.01 29.82
N GLU A 72 -7.72 11.01 29.64
CA GLU A 72 -6.93 12.22 29.36
C GLU A 72 -7.32 12.85 28.01
N ILE A 73 -7.73 12.03 27.03
CA ILE A 73 -8.30 12.49 25.75
C ILE A 73 -9.71 13.12 25.97
N HIS A 74 -10.54 12.53 26.83
CA HIS A 74 -11.91 13.00 27.08
C HIS A 74 -12.02 14.22 28.01
N THR A 75 -11.08 14.44 28.93
CA THR A 75 -11.12 15.62 29.83
C THR A 75 -10.73 16.92 29.13
N ASN A 76 -10.07 16.85 27.97
CA ASN A 76 -9.71 18.00 27.14
C ASN A 76 -10.67 18.25 25.97
N THR A 77 -11.81 17.55 25.91
CA THR A 77 -12.85 17.81 24.89
C THR A 77 -13.96 18.68 25.48
N PRO A 78 -14.27 19.85 24.90
CA PRO A 78 -15.44 20.62 25.33
C PRO A 78 -16.71 19.79 25.07
N LYS A 79 -17.60 19.70 26.07
CA LYS A 79 -18.92 19.06 25.91
C LYS A 79 -19.74 19.81 24.86
N LEU A 80 -19.80 19.27 23.64
CA LEU A 80 -20.67 19.75 22.57
C LEU A 80 -22.12 19.36 22.86
N ARG A 81 -23.00 20.37 22.93
CA ARG A 81 -24.46 20.20 22.88
C ARG A 81 -24.88 19.94 21.44
N SER A 82 -25.15 18.68 21.09
CA SER A 82 -26.24 18.22 20.21
C SER A 82 -26.01 16.74 19.84
N LYS A 83 -27.10 15.97 19.86
CA LYS A 83 -27.15 14.52 19.63
C LYS A 83 -27.62 14.18 18.21
N SER A 84 -27.51 15.10 17.25
CA SER A 84 -27.96 14.85 15.88
C SER A 84 -26.81 14.26 15.06
N HIS A 85 -26.98 13.00 14.64
CA HIS A 85 -26.11 12.37 13.65
C HIS A 85 -26.29 13.10 12.30
N PHE A 86 -25.21 13.50 11.65
CA PHE A 86 -25.27 14.04 10.29
C PHE A 86 -25.61 12.92 9.32
N ASP A 87 -26.72 13.06 8.59
CA ASP A 87 -27.18 12.09 7.59
C ASP A 87 -26.91 12.63 6.18
N PHE A 88 -25.96 12.01 5.48
CA PHE A 88 -25.57 12.35 4.10
C PHE A 88 -26.71 12.26 3.08
N LYS A 89 -27.77 11.52 3.38
CA LYS A 89 -28.93 11.37 2.50
C LYS A 89 -29.96 12.48 2.70
N HIS A 90 -30.02 13.05 3.88
CA HIS A 90 -31.11 13.93 4.30
C HIS A 90 -30.64 15.31 4.76
N HIS A 91 -29.33 15.56 4.87
CA HIS A 91 -28.77 16.86 5.24
C HIS A 91 -27.82 17.38 4.17
N CYS A 92 -27.93 18.68 3.90
CA CYS A 92 -27.00 19.39 3.03
C CYS A 92 -25.59 19.41 3.63
N LEU A 93 -24.59 19.05 2.82
CA LEU A 93 -23.18 19.00 3.20
C LEU A 93 -22.62 20.36 3.63
N PHE A 94 -23.15 21.46 3.09
CA PHE A 94 -22.64 22.80 3.39
C PHE A 94 -23.36 23.46 4.56
N CYS A 95 -24.69 23.50 4.55
CA CYS A 95 -25.44 24.22 5.59
C CYS A 95 -25.90 23.32 6.75
N GLY A 96 -25.91 21.99 6.59
CA GLY A 96 -26.39 21.07 7.61
C GLY A 96 -27.91 20.99 7.76
N ASN A 97 -28.67 21.73 6.96
CA ASN A 97 -30.13 21.71 6.97
C ASN A 97 -30.69 20.50 6.22
N GLU A 98 -31.94 20.12 6.51
CA GLU A 98 -32.61 19.03 5.80
C GLU A 98 -32.72 19.32 4.29
N ALA A 99 -32.25 18.38 3.47
CA ALA A 99 -32.35 18.39 2.02
C ALA A 99 -33.49 17.46 1.60
N THR A 100 -34.54 18.01 1.00
CA THR A 100 -35.71 17.25 0.53
C THR A 100 -35.46 16.66 -0.85
N ASP A 101 -34.96 15.43 -0.93
CA ASP A 101 -34.87 14.71 -2.20
C ASP A 101 -36.07 13.78 -2.40
N SER A 102 -36.89 14.12 -3.39
CA SER A 102 -38.04 13.32 -3.82
C SER A 102 -37.73 12.69 -5.19
N LYS A 103 -37.02 11.53 -5.21
CA LYS A 103 -37.20 10.44 -6.19
C LYS A 103 -36.22 9.25 -5.97
N LYS A 104 -36.58 8.14 -6.63
CA LYS A 104 -36.22 6.74 -6.34
C LYS A 104 -34.73 6.40 -6.54
N LYS A 105 -34.25 5.48 -5.69
CA LYS A 105 -32.97 4.77 -5.84
C LYS A 105 -33.04 3.79 -7.02
N ASP A 106 -32.18 3.99 -8.02
CA ASP A 106 -31.77 2.90 -8.92
C ASP A 106 -30.40 2.34 -8.52
N LYS A 107 -30.32 1.01 -8.52
CA LYS A 107 -29.12 0.24 -8.20
C LYS A 107 -28.25 0.13 -9.44
N ASN A 108 -27.28 1.03 -9.60
CA ASN A 108 -26.13 0.79 -10.48
C ASN A 108 -24.85 0.85 -9.65
N VAL A 109 -24.37 -0.34 -9.28
CA VAL A 109 -23.07 -0.55 -8.62
C VAL A 109 -21.99 -0.26 -9.65
N PHE A 110 -21.21 0.80 -9.43
CA PHE A 110 -20.08 1.14 -10.28
C PHE A 110 -19.06 0.00 -10.30
N GLN A 111 -18.72 -0.46 -11.50
CA GLN A 111 -17.73 -1.50 -11.73
C GLN A 111 -16.34 -0.96 -11.38
N ALA A 112 -15.79 -1.47 -10.28
CA ALA A 112 -14.43 -1.20 -9.85
C ALA A 112 -13.44 -1.66 -10.93
N CYS A 113 -12.76 -0.71 -11.58
CA CYS A 113 -11.54 -1.01 -12.33
C CYS A 113 -10.32 -0.57 -11.51
N SER A 114 -9.67 -1.56 -10.90
CA SER A 114 -8.35 -1.45 -10.27
C SER A 114 -7.34 -2.22 -11.11
N VAL A 115 -6.31 -1.55 -11.66
CA VAL A 115 -4.95 -2.12 -11.77
C VAL A 115 -3.92 -1.06 -12.23
N ASN A 116 -2.93 -0.81 -11.36
CA ASN A 116 -1.51 -0.55 -11.63
C ASN A 116 -1.09 0.20 -12.91
N PHE A 117 -0.93 1.52 -12.79
CA PHE A 117 -0.25 2.36 -13.79
C PHE A 117 1.26 2.37 -13.56
N ARG A 118 1.99 1.54 -14.31
CA ARG A 118 3.44 1.70 -14.64
C ARG A 118 3.98 0.69 -15.68
N THR A 119 3.17 -0.24 -16.21
CA THR A 119 3.66 -1.34 -17.07
C THR A 119 3.17 -1.34 -18.53
N CYS A 120 2.35 -0.38 -18.97
CA CYS A 120 1.81 -0.32 -20.35
C CYS A 120 1.15 -1.62 -20.85
N LYS A 121 0.66 -2.50 -19.96
CA LYS A 121 -0.28 -3.57 -20.32
C LYS A 121 -1.69 -3.03 -20.11
N ASN A 122 -2.57 -3.21 -21.10
CA ASN A 122 -3.95 -2.69 -21.19
C ASN A 122 -4.11 -1.19 -21.47
N THR A 123 -3.34 -0.63 -22.41
CA THR A 123 -3.85 0.52 -23.17
C THR A 123 -5.11 0.06 -23.92
N PRO A 124 -6.28 0.70 -23.76
CA PRO A 124 -7.38 0.48 -24.69
C PRO A 124 -6.90 0.96 -26.06
N VAL A 125 -6.56 0.02 -26.94
CA VAL A 125 -6.41 0.32 -28.35
C VAL A 125 -7.82 0.59 -28.84
N PHE A 126 -8.10 1.84 -29.23
CA PHE A 126 -9.29 2.16 -30.00
C PHE A 126 -9.22 1.35 -31.30
N ARG A 127 -9.92 0.20 -31.33
CA ARG A 127 -10.13 -0.56 -32.55
C ARG A 127 -11.21 0.15 -33.33
N SER A 128 -10.85 0.67 -34.51
CA SER A 128 -11.82 0.92 -35.58
C SER A 128 -12.69 -0.32 -35.83
N PRO A 129 -13.95 -0.15 -36.28
CA PRO A 129 -14.86 -1.27 -36.49
C PRO A 129 -14.25 -2.27 -37.50
N ILE A 130 -14.11 -3.53 -37.08
CA ILE A 130 -13.69 -4.64 -37.93
C ILE A 130 -14.90 -5.07 -38.80
N SER A 131 -14.62 -5.40 -40.06
CA SER A 131 -15.59 -5.81 -41.07
C SER A 131 -16.33 -7.11 -40.71
N PRO A 132 -17.51 -7.37 -41.30
CA PRO A 132 -18.41 -8.47 -40.89
C PRO A 132 -17.97 -9.90 -41.25
N ASP A 133 -16.77 -10.13 -41.81
CA ASP A 133 -16.45 -11.40 -42.49
C ASP A 133 -15.50 -12.36 -41.74
N ALA A 134 -15.31 -12.21 -40.43
CA ALA A 134 -14.55 -13.19 -39.64
C ALA A 134 -15.44 -14.33 -39.12
N LYS A 135 -15.33 -15.52 -39.74
CA LYS A 135 -16.05 -16.75 -39.35
C LYS A 135 -15.63 -17.26 -37.95
N PRO A 136 -16.57 -17.79 -37.14
CA PRO A 136 -16.26 -18.37 -35.84
C PRO A 136 -15.67 -19.79 -35.95
N GLU A 137 -14.60 -20.06 -35.21
CA GLU A 137 -14.02 -21.41 -35.08
C GLU A 137 -14.91 -22.32 -34.21
N ASN A 138 -15.28 -23.47 -34.76
CA ASN A 138 -16.11 -24.50 -34.13
C ASN A 138 -15.39 -25.21 -32.97
N LYS A 139 -16.00 -25.20 -31.77
CA LYS A 139 -15.67 -26.15 -30.68
C LYS A 139 -16.59 -27.37 -30.76
N ARG A 140 -16.02 -28.55 -31.05
CA ARG A 140 -16.71 -29.85 -30.95
C ARG A 140 -16.78 -30.31 -29.48
N GLY A 141 -17.97 -30.61 -28.96
CA GLY A 141 -18.17 -31.23 -27.64
C GLY A 141 -17.84 -32.74 -27.61
N ARG A 142 -17.45 -33.27 -26.44
CA ARG A 142 -16.95 -34.64 -26.19
C ARG A 142 -18.05 -35.52 -25.54
N PRO A 143 -18.04 -36.87 -25.66
CA PRO A 143 -19.15 -37.73 -25.21
C PRO A 143 -19.35 -37.76 -23.69
N ALA A 144 -20.60 -37.71 -23.24
CA ALA A 144 -21.01 -37.61 -21.84
C ALA A 144 -20.48 -38.74 -20.92
N LEU A 145 -20.26 -39.95 -21.45
CA LEU A 145 -19.77 -41.10 -20.68
C LEU A 145 -18.37 -40.87 -20.05
N GLN A 146 -17.47 -40.19 -20.77
CA GLN A 146 -16.11 -39.96 -20.26
C GLN A 146 -16.04 -38.91 -19.16
N GLU A 147 -17.04 -38.02 -19.11
CA GLU A 147 -17.14 -36.98 -18.09
C GLU A 147 -17.72 -37.54 -16.80
N ASP A 148 -18.74 -38.40 -16.89
CA ASP A 148 -19.28 -39.14 -15.75
C ASP A 148 -18.23 -40.05 -15.10
N GLY A 149 -17.49 -40.82 -15.90
CA GLY A 149 -16.41 -41.66 -15.39
C GLY A 149 -15.23 -40.89 -14.77
N PHE A 150 -14.98 -39.66 -15.23
CA PHE A 150 -14.00 -38.79 -14.57
C PHE A 150 -14.45 -38.39 -13.16
N TYR A 151 -15.72 -38.00 -12.97
CA TYR A 151 -16.22 -37.65 -11.63
C TYR A 151 -16.30 -38.86 -10.70
N LYS A 152 -16.60 -40.05 -11.21
CA LYS A 152 -16.51 -41.30 -10.44
C LYS A 152 -15.07 -41.63 -10.02
N THR A 153 -14.10 -41.37 -10.89
CA THR A 153 -12.66 -41.52 -10.58
C THR A 153 -12.21 -40.51 -9.52
N VAL A 154 -12.72 -39.28 -9.57
CA VAL A 154 -12.49 -38.23 -8.56
C VAL A 154 -13.09 -38.63 -7.21
N ASP A 155 -14.31 -39.17 -7.21
CA ASP A 155 -14.99 -39.60 -6.00
C ASP A 155 -14.29 -40.80 -5.34
N PHE A 156 -13.84 -41.75 -6.16
CA PHE A 156 -12.97 -42.85 -5.73
C PHE A 156 -11.68 -42.32 -5.09
N LEU A 157 -11.01 -41.35 -5.71
CA LEU A 157 -9.77 -40.76 -5.17
C LEU A 157 -9.97 -40.05 -3.83
N LYS A 158 -11.15 -39.45 -3.58
CA LYS A 158 -11.48 -38.77 -2.32
C LYS A 158 -11.74 -39.73 -1.16
N HIS A 159 -12.19 -40.94 -1.47
CA HIS A 159 -12.55 -41.97 -0.48
C HIS A 159 -11.59 -43.17 -0.48
N HIS A 160 -10.43 -43.04 -1.14
CA HIS A 160 -9.43 -44.10 -1.20
C HIS A 160 -8.66 -44.17 0.12
N ASP A 161 -8.66 -45.36 0.75
CA ASP A 161 -8.00 -45.58 2.04
C ASP A 161 -6.46 -45.56 1.94
N ASP A 162 -5.88 -45.90 0.78
CA ASP A 162 -4.42 -45.80 0.61
C ASP A 162 -4.00 -44.37 0.26
N GLU A 163 -3.03 -43.85 1.01
CA GLU A 163 -2.51 -42.49 0.94
C GLU A 163 -1.85 -42.11 -0.41
N GLN A 164 -1.62 -43.08 -1.30
CA GLN A 164 -0.98 -42.89 -2.61
C GLN A 164 -1.55 -43.86 -3.64
N ILE A 165 -1.84 -43.37 -4.86
CA ILE A 165 -2.23 -44.21 -6.00
C ILE A 165 -1.48 -43.79 -7.25
N SER A 166 -1.10 -44.73 -8.12
CA SER A 166 -0.41 -44.36 -9.35
C SER A 166 -1.39 -43.92 -10.44
N ILE A 167 -0.94 -43.04 -11.35
CA ILE A 167 -1.75 -42.56 -12.48
C ILE A 167 -2.16 -43.71 -13.40
N SER A 168 -1.33 -44.75 -13.56
CA SER A 168 -1.71 -45.91 -14.38
C SER A 168 -2.91 -46.64 -13.76
N ASP A 169 -2.88 -46.82 -12.44
CA ASP A 169 -3.92 -47.58 -11.74
C ASP A 169 -5.23 -46.76 -11.68
N LEU A 170 -5.14 -45.42 -11.63
CA LEU A 170 -6.31 -44.53 -11.81
C LEU A 170 -6.90 -44.56 -13.22
N VAL A 171 -6.07 -44.73 -14.25
CA VAL A 171 -6.57 -44.90 -15.63
C VAL A 171 -7.28 -46.24 -15.77
N GLU A 172 -6.73 -47.32 -15.22
CA GLU A 172 -7.39 -48.64 -15.19
C GLU A 172 -8.71 -48.55 -14.43
N LYS A 173 -8.74 -47.84 -13.30
CA LYS A 173 -9.96 -47.64 -12.52
C LYS A 173 -11.01 -46.82 -13.26
N MET A 174 -10.58 -45.80 -14.00
CA MET A 174 -11.48 -45.05 -14.89
C MET A 174 -12.01 -45.94 -16.02
N ASP A 175 -11.20 -46.88 -16.53
CA ASP A 175 -11.56 -47.76 -17.63
C ASP A 175 -12.64 -48.76 -17.23
N GLU A 176 -12.54 -49.33 -16.02
CA GLU A 176 -13.57 -50.15 -15.38
C GLU A 176 -14.92 -49.41 -15.25
N MET A 177 -14.88 -48.09 -15.08
CA MET A 177 -16.07 -47.25 -14.88
C MET A 177 -16.63 -46.67 -16.19
N CYS A 178 -15.88 -46.78 -17.31
CA CYS A 178 -16.19 -46.17 -18.60
C CYS A 178 -16.35 -47.17 -19.76
N ASP A 179 -16.39 -48.47 -19.46
CA ASP A 179 -16.45 -49.57 -20.45
C ASP A 179 -15.42 -49.41 -21.58
N GLY A 180 -14.15 -49.23 -21.23
CA GLY A 180 -13.04 -49.14 -22.20
C GLY A 180 -12.79 -47.74 -22.79
N ASN A 181 -13.42 -46.69 -22.26
CA ASN A 181 -13.27 -45.31 -22.72
C ASN A 181 -12.49 -44.39 -21.76
N ALA A 182 -11.50 -44.92 -21.01
CA ALA A 182 -10.69 -44.12 -20.10
C ALA A 182 -9.91 -42.99 -20.78
N TYR A 183 -9.51 -42.00 -19.97
CA TYR A 183 -8.57 -40.98 -20.39
C TYR A 183 -7.15 -41.53 -20.52
N SER A 184 -6.37 -40.95 -21.45
CA SER A 184 -4.93 -41.20 -21.45
C SER A 184 -4.30 -40.67 -20.16
N GLN A 185 -3.21 -41.31 -19.69
CA GLN A 185 -2.51 -40.90 -18.47
C GLN A 185 -2.15 -39.41 -18.46
N MET A 186 -1.70 -38.87 -19.61
CA MET A 186 -1.37 -37.45 -19.76
C MET A 186 -2.60 -36.55 -19.63
N TYR A 187 -3.75 -36.98 -20.17
CA TYR A 187 -4.98 -36.19 -20.10
C TYR A 187 -5.64 -36.28 -18.72
N LEU A 188 -5.63 -37.45 -18.08
CA LEU A 188 -6.13 -37.62 -16.71
C LEU A 188 -5.33 -36.77 -15.72
N LYS A 189 -3.99 -36.77 -15.83
CA LYS A 189 -3.12 -35.86 -15.05
C LYS A 189 -3.53 -34.39 -15.19
N LYS A 190 -3.77 -33.95 -16.43
CA LYS A 190 -4.16 -32.57 -16.72
C LYS A 190 -5.53 -32.24 -16.10
N ARG A 191 -6.51 -33.15 -16.22
CA ARG A 191 -7.87 -32.96 -15.68
C ARG A 191 -7.89 -32.99 -14.15
N LEU A 192 -7.11 -33.86 -13.52
CA LEU A 192 -6.97 -33.89 -12.06
C LEU A 192 -6.35 -32.58 -11.52
N LYS A 193 -5.30 -32.06 -12.16
CA LYS A 193 -4.72 -30.75 -11.80
C LYS A 193 -5.71 -29.60 -11.99
N GLN A 194 -6.56 -29.65 -13.02
CA GLN A 194 -7.62 -28.66 -13.23
C GLN A 194 -8.72 -28.74 -12.17
N HIS A 195 -9.07 -29.94 -11.70
CA HIS A 195 -10.16 -30.16 -10.75
C HIS A 195 -9.76 -29.83 -9.31
N PHE A 196 -8.58 -30.29 -8.87
CA PHE A 196 -8.11 -30.15 -7.48
C PHE A 196 -7.17 -28.97 -7.26
N GLY A 197 -6.65 -28.34 -8.31
CA GLY A 197 -5.72 -27.21 -8.19
C GLY A 197 -4.49 -27.55 -7.34
N ASP A 198 -4.28 -26.78 -6.27
CA ASP A 198 -3.16 -26.93 -5.35
C ASP A 198 -3.35 -28.06 -4.30
N GLU A 199 -4.52 -28.70 -4.28
CA GLU A 199 -4.85 -29.78 -3.33
C GLU A 199 -4.36 -31.16 -3.80
N ILE A 200 -3.79 -31.27 -5.00
CA ILE A 200 -3.27 -32.54 -5.54
C ILE A 200 -1.79 -32.42 -5.94
N ILE A 201 -0.99 -33.41 -5.55
CA ILE A 201 0.41 -33.55 -5.90
C ILE A 201 0.54 -34.76 -6.82
N ILE A 202 1.08 -34.55 -8.03
CA ILE A 202 1.41 -35.64 -8.95
C ILE A 202 2.93 -35.65 -9.12
N THR A 203 3.57 -36.72 -8.66
CA THR A 203 5.03 -36.87 -8.68
C THR A 203 5.46 -37.72 -9.87
N ASP A 204 6.27 -37.13 -10.75
CA ASP A 204 6.87 -37.79 -11.92
C ASP A 204 8.35 -38.06 -11.67
N ILE A 205 8.74 -39.34 -11.57
CA ILE A 205 10.15 -39.77 -11.47
C ILE A 205 10.51 -40.51 -12.76
N PRO A 206 11.54 -40.09 -13.51
CA PRO A 206 11.99 -40.80 -14.71
C PRO A 206 12.26 -42.28 -14.41
N GLY A 207 11.58 -43.17 -15.15
CA GLY A 207 11.70 -44.64 -14.98
C GLY A 207 10.83 -45.26 -13.89
N ARG A 208 9.94 -44.50 -13.22
CA ARG A 208 8.96 -45.03 -12.25
C ARG A 208 7.54 -44.58 -12.59
N LYS A 209 6.53 -45.31 -12.09
CA LYS A 209 5.11 -44.93 -12.20
C LYS A 209 4.88 -43.58 -11.54
N SER A 210 4.10 -42.71 -12.17
CA SER A 210 3.70 -41.42 -11.62
C SER A 210 2.72 -41.61 -10.46
N VAL A 211 3.00 -40.99 -9.31
CA VAL A 211 2.20 -41.16 -8.08
C VAL A 211 1.33 -39.93 -7.85
N VAL A 212 0.08 -40.14 -7.44
CA VAL A 212 -0.92 -39.12 -7.09
C VAL A 212 -1.16 -39.14 -5.58
N THR A 213 -1.18 -37.95 -4.97
CA THR A 213 -1.39 -37.77 -3.53
C THR A 213 -2.19 -36.48 -3.29
N LEU A 214 -3.20 -36.52 -2.41
CA LEU A 214 -3.94 -35.33 -1.99
C LEU A 214 -3.18 -34.61 -0.86
N ARG A 215 -3.25 -33.27 -0.83
CA ARG A 215 -2.47 -32.41 0.09
C ARG A 215 -3.01 -32.48 1.53
N GLU A 216 -4.30 -32.75 1.71
CA GLU A 216 -4.88 -33.02 3.02
C GLU A 216 -4.20 -34.23 3.68
N THR A 217 -3.86 -35.27 2.90
CA THR A 217 -3.11 -36.45 3.36
C THR A 217 -1.73 -36.08 3.91
N VAL A 218 -1.01 -35.13 3.28
CA VAL A 218 0.31 -34.67 3.77
C VAL A 218 0.20 -33.92 5.11
N THR A 219 -0.90 -33.19 5.30
CA THR A 219 -1.16 -32.45 6.55
C THR A 219 -1.57 -33.41 7.67
N CYS A 220 -2.39 -34.43 7.36
CA CYS A 220 -2.74 -35.52 8.28
C CYS A 220 -1.51 -36.36 8.65
N ILE A 221 -0.65 -36.74 7.72
CA ILE A 221 0.59 -37.49 8.01
C ILE A 221 1.52 -36.69 8.94
N LEU A 222 1.63 -35.37 8.74
CA LEU A 222 2.40 -34.49 9.62
C LEU A 222 1.76 -34.39 11.01
N GLN A 223 0.43 -34.29 11.10
CA GLN A 223 -0.29 -34.23 12.38
C GLN A 223 -0.27 -35.56 13.14
N ASP A 224 -0.43 -36.68 12.45
CA ASP A 224 -0.36 -38.03 13.02
C ASP A 224 1.04 -38.35 13.55
N TYR A 225 2.11 -37.82 12.94
CA TYR A 225 3.46 -37.94 13.47
C TYR A 225 3.64 -37.19 14.79
N TYR A 226 3.13 -35.95 14.90
CA TYR A 226 3.19 -35.17 16.14
C TYR A 226 2.34 -35.76 17.28
N GLN A 227 1.38 -36.63 16.97
CA GLN A 227 0.52 -37.29 17.96
C GLN A 227 1.00 -38.69 18.38
N ARG A 228 2.05 -39.25 17.75
CA ARG A 228 2.58 -40.58 18.10
C ARG A 228 3.57 -40.52 19.28
N PRO A 229 3.50 -41.45 20.24
CA PRO A 229 4.47 -41.54 21.33
C PRO A 229 5.86 -41.98 20.84
N SER A 230 6.89 -41.43 21.48
CA SER A 230 8.30 -41.33 21.08
C SER A 230 9.12 -42.63 21.03
N ASN A 231 8.67 -43.66 20.29
CA ASN A 231 9.39 -44.94 20.17
C ASN A 231 9.64 -45.37 18.70
N LEU A 232 10.21 -44.51 17.86
CA LEU A 232 10.69 -44.90 16.53
C LEU A 232 12.23 -44.94 16.48
N ASN A 233 12.73 -45.88 15.68
CA ASN A 233 14.16 -46.11 15.45
C ASN A 233 14.80 -44.87 14.77
N PRO A 234 15.96 -44.36 15.24
CA PRO A 234 16.54 -43.09 14.76
C PRO A 234 16.81 -43.02 13.24
N ASP A 235 16.97 -44.17 12.58
CA ASP A 235 17.26 -44.23 11.15
C ASP A 235 16.02 -43.97 10.27
N ASP A 236 14.83 -44.35 10.75
CA ASP A 236 13.56 -44.11 10.03
C ASP A 236 13.13 -42.64 10.11
N GLU A 237 13.33 -42.01 11.27
CA GLU A 237 13.14 -40.57 11.49
C GLU A 237 14.06 -39.75 10.57
N LYS A 238 15.32 -40.16 10.45
CA LYS A 238 16.31 -39.50 9.59
C LYS A 238 16.00 -39.68 8.10
N SER A 239 15.44 -40.82 7.70
CA SER A 239 15.05 -41.09 6.31
C SER A 239 13.84 -40.26 5.88
N PHE A 240 12.82 -40.16 6.74
CA PHE A 240 11.61 -39.38 6.49
C PHE A 240 11.88 -37.87 6.47
N ILE A 241 12.63 -37.34 7.45
CA ILE A 241 13.06 -35.94 7.46
C ILE A 241 13.86 -35.62 6.19
N LYS A 242 14.70 -36.55 5.73
CA LYS A 242 15.49 -36.38 4.50
C LYS A 242 14.63 -36.43 3.24
N ALA A 243 13.54 -37.21 3.23
CA ALA A 243 12.56 -37.25 2.14
C ALA A 243 11.69 -35.98 2.11
N ALA A 244 11.16 -35.54 3.26
CA ALA A 244 10.42 -34.29 3.41
C ALA A 244 11.28 -33.07 3.07
N ALA A 245 12.54 -33.03 3.53
CA ALA A 245 13.49 -31.97 3.17
C ALA A 245 13.82 -31.98 1.67
N LYS A 246 13.86 -33.14 1.02
CA LYS A 246 14.04 -33.23 -0.44
C LYS A 246 12.81 -32.72 -1.20
N LEU A 247 11.60 -33.03 -0.71
CA LEU A 247 10.35 -32.54 -1.28
C LEU A 247 10.22 -31.02 -1.13
N ILE A 248 10.44 -30.48 0.07
CA ILE A 248 10.46 -29.03 0.34
C ILE A 248 11.54 -28.33 -0.49
N LYS A 249 12.73 -28.92 -0.60
CA LYS A 249 13.81 -28.40 -1.45
C LYS A 249 13.45 -28.42 -2.94
N SER A 250 12.68 -29.40 -3.39
CA SER A 250 12.18 -29.48 -4.77
C SER A 250 11.09 -28.44 -5.02
N ASP A 251 10.22 -28.20 -4.04
CA ASP A 251 9.14 -27.23 -4.09
C ASP A 251 9.68 -25.79 -4.12
N ILE A 252 10.64 -25.46 -3.24
CA ILE A 252 11.35 -24.18 -3.24
C ILE A 252 12.11 -23.95 -4.57
N ARG A 253 12.68 -25.01 -5.15
CA ARG A 253 13.34 -24.94 -6.47
C ARG A 253 12.37 -24.73 -7.63
N SER A 254 11.09 -25.01 -7.44
CA SER A 254 10.06 -24.85 -8.47
C SER A 254 9.46 -23.44 -8.53
N VAL A 255 9.76 -22.58 -7.54
CA VAL A 255 9.25 -21.20 -7.48
C VAL A 255 10.36 -20.22 -7.86
N ASP A 256 10.44 -19.91 -9.17
CA ASP A 256 10.34 -18.54 -9.71
C ASP A 256 10.22 -18.66 -11.24
N THR A 257 8.99 -18.73 -11.75
CA THR A 257 8.73 -18.90 -13.18
C THR A 257 8.61 -17.54 -13.85
N THR A 258 9.43 -17.29 -14.87
CA THR A 258 9.15 -16.23 -15.85
C THR A 258 7.77 -16.45 -16.49
N ASN A 259 7.16 -15.41 -17.06
CA ASN A 259 5.88 -15.50 -17.78
C ASN A 259 5.85 -16.51 -18.96
N LEU A 260 7.00 -17.12 -19.29
CA LEU A 260 7.18 -18.13 -20.34
C LEU A 260 7.46 -19.56 -19.79
N GLY A 261 7.41 -19.76 -18.46
CA GLY A 261 7.58 -21.10 -17.85
C GLY A 261 9.04 -21.58 -17.74
N PHE A 262 10.03 -20.71 -17.99
CA PHE A 262 11.43 -21.00 -17.73
C PHE A 262 11.85 -20.47 -16.36
N CYS A 263 12.65 -21.23 -15.62
CA CYS A 263 13.25 -20.83 -14.35
C CYS A 263 14.77 -21.05 -14.39
N SER A 264 15.53 -20.08 -13.87
CA SER A 264 16.95 -20.29 -13.55
C SER A 264 17.04 -21.03 -12.22
N SER A 265 18.03 -21.92 -12.06
CA SER A 265 18.24 -22.54 -10.75
C SER A 265 18.62 -21.47 -9.72
N TYR A 266 18.24 -21.66 -8.45
CA TYR A 266 18.65 -20.75 -7.37
C TYR A 266 20.17 -20.51 -7.35
N TYR A 267 20.96 -21.55 -7.62
CA TYR A 267 22.42 -21.43 -7.74
C TYR A 267 22.84 -20.48 -8.87
N GLU A 268 22.17 -20.55 -10.03
CA GLU A 268 22.44 -19.65 -11.15
C GLU A 268 22.10 -18.20 -10.82
N VAL A 269 20.97 -17.98 -10.13
CA VAL A 269 20.56 -16.64 -9.67
C VAL A 269 21.58 -16.09 -8.69
N GLN A 270 21.93 -16.85 -7.64
CA GLN A 270 22.90 -16.44 -6.63
C GLN A 270 24.29 -16.17 -7.23
N LYS A 271 24.71 -16.99 -8.21
CA LYS A 271 25.98 -16.81 -8.92
C LYS A 271 25.97 -15.57 -9.81
N PHE A 272 24.85 -15.31 -10.49
CA PHE A 272 24.66 -14.09 -11.27
C PHE A 272 24.70 -12.85 -10.37
N GLU A 273 23.95 -12.85 -9.25
CA GLU A 273 23.94 -11.75 -8.28
C GLU A 273 25.33 -11.48 -7.72
N SER A 274 26.07 -12.53 -7.32
CA SER A 274 27.43 -12.40 -6.80
C SER A 274 28.40 -11.86 -7.85
N SER A 275 28.31 -12.37 -9.09
CA SER A 275 29.13 -11.88 -10.20
C SER A 275 28.79 -10.43 -10.55
N ALA A 276 27.50 -10.08 -10.55
CA ALA A 276 27.02 -8.74 -10.84
C ALA A 276 27.47 -7.74 -9.78
N ALA A 277 27.35 -8.09 -8.49
CA ALA A 277 27.81 -7.25 -7.39
C ALA A 277 29.31 -6.92 -7.51
N ALA A 278 30.13 -7.91 -7.84
CA ALA A 278 31.57 -7.70 -7.97
C ALA A 278 31.96 -6.88 -9.21
N VAL A 279 31.28 -7.11 -10.34
CA VAL A 279 31.54 -6.38 -11.59
C VAL A 279 31.06 -4.93 -11.48
N GLN A 280 29.94 -4.70 -10.81
CA GLN A 280 29.36 -3.37 -10.64
C GLN A 280 30.09 -2.55 -9.57
N GLY A 281 30.64 -3.21 -8.55
CA GLY A 281 31.30 -2.55 -7.42
C GLY A 281 30.34 -1.65 -6.64
N VAL A 282 30.91 -0.64 -5.97
CA VAL A 282 30.19 0.33 -5.12
C VAL A 282 29.93 1.67 -5.83
N ASP A 283 30.30 1.73 -7.10
CA ASP A 283 30.38 2.95 -7.89
C ASP A 283 29.09 3.19 -8.67
N LEU A 284 28.78 4.48 -8.86
CA LEU A 284 27.61 4.89 -9.61
C LEU A 284 27.75 4.47 -11.10
N PRO A 285 26.65 4.04 -11.73
CA PRO A 285 26.61 3.58 -13.11
C PRO A 285 26.85 4.67 -14.15
N GLY A 286 27.85 4.46 -15.02
CA GLY A 286 28.02 5.21 -16.26
C GLY A 286 28.66 6.59 -16.06
N ASP A 287 28.62 7.40 -17.12
CA ASP A 287 28.96 8.82 -17.04
C ASP A 287 27.78 9.58 -16.43
N ILE A 288 27.99 10.15 -15.25
CA ILE A 288 26.97 10.90 -14.51
C ILE A 288 27.24 12.41 -14.52
N SER A 289 28.19 12.90 -15.32
CA SER A 289 28.58 14.32 -15.40
C SER A 289 27.41 15.27 -15.69
N ASN A 290 26.44 14.82 -16.50
CA ASN A 290 25.23 15.57 -16.85
C ASN A 290 23.95 15.02 -16.18
N SER A 291 24.09 14.26 -15.09
CA SER A 291 22.95 13.66 -14.38
C SER A 291 22.69 14.34 -13.05
N PHE A 292 21.41 14.54 -12.73
CA PHE A 292 21.00 14.85 -11.38
C PHE A 292 21.03 13.58 -10.53
N VAL A 293 21.77 13.62 -9.42
CA VAL A 293 21.93 12.49 -8.50
C VAL A 293 21.42 12.87 -7.11
N GLN A 294 20.57 12.04 -6.55
CA GLN A 294 20.06 12.18 -5.19
C GLN A 294 20.25 10.86 -4.45
N PHE A 295 20.77 10.92 -3.24
CA PHE A 295 20.92 9.76 -2.37
C PHE A 295 19.73 9.65 -1.41
N VAL A 296 19.33 8.43 -1.11
CA VAL A 296 18.33 8.11 -0.09
C VAL A 296 18.92 7.04 0.80
N ALA A 297 18.83 7.22 2.11
CA ALA A 297 19.25 6.22 3.07
C ALA A 297 18.11 5.95 4.05
N ASP A 298 17.86 4.67 4.32
CA ASP A 298 16.73 4.23 5.14
C ASP A 298 17.03 2.89 5.84
N ASN A 299 16.19 2.50 6.78
CA ASN A 299 16.31 1.20 7.43
C ASN A 299 16.09 0.04 6.45
N VAL A 300 16.95 -0.97 6.54
CA VAL A 300 16.77 -2.26 5.87
C VAL A 300 16.59 -3.32 6.92
N ASP A 301 15.37 -3.84 6.99
CA ASP A 301 15.00 -4.90 7.91
C ASP A 301 14.82 -6.22 7.16
N HIS A 302 15.57 -7.25 7.55
CA HIS A 302 15.40 -8.59 7.01
C HIS A 302 15.14 -9.59 8.12
N ASN A 303 14.05 -10.37 8.01
CA ASN A 303 13.82 -11.52 8.87
C ASN A 303 14.84 -12.61 8.54
N THR A 304 15.98 -12.60 9.23
CA THR A 304 17.03 -13.61 9.04
C THR A 304 16.63 -14.99 9.55
N ARG A 305 15.67 -15.05 10.50
CA ARG A 305 15.07 -16.30 10.99
C ARG A 305 13.59 -16.36 10.63
N THR A 306 13.27 -17.21 9.64
CA THR A 306 11.91 -17.36 9.09
C THR A 306 10.94 -18.13 9.99
N ILE A 307 11.45 -18.94 10.93
CA ILE A 307 10.62 -19.85 11.76
C ILE A 307 9.91 -19.10 12.90
N ASP A 308 10.59 -18.16 13.56
CA ASP A 308 10.05 -17.42 14.70
C ASP A 308 9.94 -15.89 14.45
N GLY A 309 10.58 -15.38 13.40
CA GLY A 309 10.65 -13.95 13.10
C GLY A 309 11.43 -13.13 14.13
N LEU A 310 12.18 -13.76 15.04
CA LEU A 310 12.80 -13.07 16.19
C LEU A 310 14.20 -12.53 15.90
N ASN A 311 14.90 -13.05 14.89
CA ASN A 311 16.17 -12.49 14.44
C ASN A 311 15.97 -11.66 13.18
N THR A 312 15.87 -10.35 13.37
CA THR A 312 15.81 -9.35 12.32
C THR A 312 17.18 -8.70 12.16
N PHE A 313 17.73 -8.76 10.95
CA PHE A 313 18.83 -7.89 10.56
C PHE A 313 18.30 -6.46 10.49
N HIS A 314 19.04 -5.53 11.08
CA HIS A 314 18.72 -4.11 11.10
C HIS A 314 19.92 -3.34 10.56
N GLY A 315 19.87 -2.96 9.29
CA GLY A 315 20.94 -2.22 8.61
C GLY A 315 20.49 -0.85 8.11
N MET A 316 21.45 -0.10 7.58
CA MET A 316 21.18 1.06 6.74
C MET A 316 21.34 0.67 5.27
N GLY A 317 20.26 0.80 4.51
CA GLY A 317 20.30 0.73 3.05
C GLY A 317 20.55 2.11 2.46
N ILE A 318 21.29 2.16 1.36
CA ILE A 318 21.57 3.40 0.64
C ILE A 318 21.28 3.16 -0.84
N ILE A 319 20.55 4.08 -1.45
CA ILE A 319 20.32 4.10 -2.90
C ILE A 319 20.67 5.47 -3.48
N ALA A 320 20.99 5.49 -4.77
CA ALA A 320 21.13 6.71 -5.56
C ALA A 320 20.11 6.69 -6.71
N GLY A 321 19.28 7.73 -6.78
CA GLY A 321 18.44 8.03 -7.94
C GLY A 321 19.21 8.91 -8.92
N ILE A 322 19.27 8.51 -10.19
CA ILE A 322 20.04 9.19 -11.24
C ILE A 322 19.08 9.60 -12.37
N THR A 323 19.08 10.86 -12.77
CA THR A 323 18.18 11.42 -13.81
C THR A 323 18.96 12.28 -14.82
N PRO A 324 18.88 12.01 -16.14
CA PRO A 324 18.22 10.87 -16.78
C PRO A 324 18.77 9.53 -16.31
N GLY A 325 17.93 8.51 -16.31
CA GLY A 325 18.33 7.17 -15.88
C GLY A 325 19.41 6.59 -16.77
N THR A 326 20.46 6.09 -16.14
CA THR A 326 21.56 5.39 -16.80
C THR A 326 21.18 3.94 -17.08
N LYS A 327 21.50 3.45 -18.28
CA LYS A 327 21.34 2.04 -18.66
C LYS A 327 22.70 1.35 -18.57
N ARG A 328 22.80 0.30 -17.74
CA ARG A 328 23.95 -0.62 -17.77
C ARG A 328 23.60 -1.81 -18.67
N THR A 329 24.26 -1.93 -19.82
CA THR A 329 24.20 -3.10 -20.71
C THR A 329 25.55 -3.81 -20.77
N GLN A 330 26.24 -3.90 -19.65
CA GLN A 330 27.52 -4.60 -19.59
C GLN A 330 27.26 -6.11 -19.41
N PRO A 331 27.92 -6.97 -20.19
CA PRO A 331 27.89 -8.40 -19.95
C PRO A 331 28.51 -8.69 -18.57
N ILE A 332 27.80 -9.43 -17.73
CA ILE A 332 28.31 -9.84 -16.41
C ILE A 332 29.15 -11.10 -16.59
N PRO A 333 30.50 -11.02 -16.51
CA PRO A 333 31.33 -12.20 -16.56
C PRO A 333 30.99 -13.14 -15.40
N ARG A 334 31.00 -14.44 -15.67
CA ARG A 334 30.77 -15.46 -14.67
C ARG A 334 32.05 -15.63 -13.84
N ILE A 335 32.04 -15.12 -12.62
CA ILE A 335 33.22 -15.17 -11.72
C ILE A 335 32.90 -16.08 -10.53
N ALA A 336 33.93 -16.73 -10.00
CA ALA A 336 33.85 -17.43 -8.71
C ALA A 336 34.37 -16.49 -7.63
N PHE A 337 33.53 -16.17 -6.65
CA PHE A 337 33.90 -15.38 -5.48
C PHE A 337 33.73 -16.20 -4.22
N SER A 338 34.65 -16.01 -3.28
CA SER A 338 34.44 -16.38 -1.88
C SER A 338 33.48 -15.39 -1.22
N THR A 339 32.81 -15.83 -0.16
CA THR A 339 31.94 -14.96 0.65
C THR A 339 32.71 -13.78 1.26
N ASP A 340 33.99 -13.95 1.57
CA ASP A 340 34.82 -12.92 2.19
C ASP A 340 35.23 -11.83 1.19
N GLU A 341 35.51 -12.19 -0.07
CA GLU A 341 35.77 -11.20 -1.14
C GLU A 341 34.55 -10.33 -1.41
N ILE A 342 33.35 -10.91 -1.43
CA ILE A 342 32.10 -10.14 -1.60
C ILE A 342 31.89 -9.17 -0.44
N LYS A 343 32.15 -9.62 0.80
CA LYS A 343 32.07 -8.76 2.00
C LYS A 343 33.08 -7.61 1.96
N ALA A 344 34.28 -7.87 1.47
CA ALA A 344 35.32 -6.86 1.34
C ALA A 344 34.96 -5.80 0.28
N LEU A 345 34.35 -6.22 -0.84
CA LEU A 345 33.94 -5.32 -1.93
C LEU A 345 32.84 -4.33 -1.52
N ALA A 346 31.92 -4.73 -0.65
CA ALA A 346 30.76 -3.94 -0.24
C ALA A 346 30.96 -3.20 1.11
N LYS A 347 32.19 -3.05 1.60
CA LYS A 347 32.42 -2.47 2.93
C LYS A 347 32.47 -0.95 2.88
N ILE A 348 31.52 -0.31 3.56
CA ILE A 348 31.62 1.11 3.92
C ILE A 348 32.50 1.25 5.16
N GLU A 349 33.43 2.21 5.11
CA GLU A 349 34.26 2.55 6.28
C GLU A 349 33.37 3.10 7.40
N ILE A 350 33.39 2.43 8.55
CA ILE A 350 32.69 2.90 9.75
C ILE A 350 33.49 4.03 10.38
N LYS A 351 32.92 5.23 10.36
CA LYS A 351 33.43 6.37 11.10
C LYS A 351 32.65 6.52 12.39
N TYR A 352 33.32 6.34 13.52
CA TYR A 352 32.70 6.45 14.83
C TYR A 352 32.31 7.89 15.12
N TYR A 353 31.02 8.12 15.42
CA TYR A 353 30.55 9.42 15.84
C TYR A 353 30.86 9.62 17.32
N LYS A 354 31.58 10.70 17.64
CA LYS A 354 31.80 11.14 19.02
C LYS A 354 31.25 12.56 19.15
N PRO A 355 30.19 12.79 19.93
CA PRO A 355 29.67 14.14 20.14
C PRO A 355 30.76 15.00 20.81
N GLN A 356 31.00 16.21 20.29
CA GLN A 356 31.97 17.14 20.87
C GLN A 356 31.47 17.72 22.22
N SER A 357 30.17 17.65 22.49
CA SER A 357 29.58 17.91 23.81
C SER A 357 28.25 17.16 23.95
N ASP A 358 27.87 16.75 25.17
CA ASP A 358 26.54 16.18 25.49
C ASP A 358 25.40 17.21 25.39
N ARG A 359 25.72 18.49 25.17
CA ARG A 359 24.70 19.52 24.93
C ARG A 359 24.37 19.49 23.46
N MET A 360 23.14 19.10 23.12
CA MET A 360 22.54 19.56 21.88
C MET A 360 22.74 21.07 21.82
N ALA A 361 23.27 21.59 20.71
CA ALA A 361 23.31 23.02 20.46
C ALA A 361 21.94 23.60 20.84
N GLU A 362 21.94 24.65 21.65
CA GLU A 362 20.72 25.25 22.18
C GLU A 362 19.78 25.53 21.01
N LEU A 363 18.63 24.84 20.98
CA LEU A 363 17.66 24.96 19.89
C LEU A 363 17.11 26.38 19.90
N SER A 364 17.63 27.22 18.99
CA SER A 364 17.08 28.54 18.76
C SER A 364 15.95 28.45 17.75
N TYR A 365 14.76 28.85 18.17
CA TYR A 365 13.63 28.98 17.27
C TYR A 365 13.79 30.29 16.50
N ALA A 366 14.00 30.20 15.19
CA ALA A 366 13.97 31.35 14.32
C ALA A 366 12.53 31.66 13.91
N GLU A 367 12.25 32.93 13.61
CA GLU A 367 11.00 33.30 12.95
C GLU A 367 10.93 32.60 11.59
N LEU A 368 9.81 31.92 11.35
CA LEU A 368 9.58 31.23 10.09
C LEU A 368 9.38 32.29 9.00
N LYS A 369 10.31 32.36 8.05
CA LYS A 369 10.18 33.30 6.92
C LYS A 369 8.89 32.99 6.16
N ASN A 370 8.18 34.03 5.74
CA ASN A 370 7.01 33.86 4.89
C ASN A 370 7.47 33.50 3.47
N LEU A 371 7.39 32.21 3.11
CA LEU A 371 7.77 31.71 1.81
C LEU A 371 6.57 31.82 0.86
N ASN A 372 6.49 32.91 0.11
CA ASN A 372 5.50 33.07 -0.95
C ASN A 372 6.16 32.86 -2.31
N THR A 373 6.01 31.66 -2.86
CA THR A 373 6.39 31.36 -4.24
C THR A 373 5.14 31.46 -5.12
N LEU A 374 5.25 32.17 -6.24
CA LEU A 374 4.17 32.21 -7.22
C LEU A 374 4.11 30.87 -7.97
N ASP A 375 3.15 30.01 -7.62
CA ASP A 375 2.81 28.85 -8.45
C ASP A 375 1.99 29.30 -9.66
N LYS A 376 2.62 29.46 -10.82
CA LYS A 376 1.92 29.88 -12.05
C LYS A 376 0.87 28.87 -12.53
N THR A 377 0.84 27.67 -11.97
CA THR A 377 -0.07 26.57 -12.34
C THR A 377 -1.22 26.36 -11.36
N PHE A 378 -1.33 27.14 -10.28
CA PHE A 378 -2.39 26.92 -9.28
C PHE A 378 -3.81 26.99 -9.88
N ARG A 379 -4.02 27.87 -10.86
CA ARG A 379 -5.30 27.99 -11.59
C ARG A 379 -5.64 26.77 -12.44
N LEU A 380 -4.64 25.97 -12.82
CA LEU A 380 -4.87 24.70 -13.51
C LEU A 380 -5.48 23.65 -12.57
N ASP A 381 -5.10 23.66 -11.29
CA ASP A 381 -5.73 22.79 -10.30
C ASP A 381 -7.22 23.13 -10.16
N LEU A 382 -7.54 24.42 -10.10
CA LEU A 382 -8.93 24.90 -10.06
C LEU A 382 -9.70 24.47 -11.32
N LEU A 383 -9.14 24.69 -12.52
CA LEU A 383 -9.75 24.27 -13.78
C LEU A 383 -10.00 22.76 -13.82
N SER A 384 -9.04 21.95 -13.36
CA SER A 384 -9.14 20.47 -13.36
C SER A 384 -10.33 19.96 -12.56
N VAL A 385 -10.76 20.73 -11.57
CA VAL A 385 -11.85 20.38 -10.67
C VAL A 385 -13.18 20.99 -11.15
N ILE A 386 -13.16 22.20 -11.71
CA ILE A 386 -14.36 22.89 -12.21
C ILE A 386 -14.86 22.34 -13.55
N ILE A 387 -13.99 21.78 -14.39
CA ILE A 387 -14.40 21.26 -15.68
C ILE A 387 -15.23 19.97 -15.55
N TRP A 388 -15.16 19.26 -14.43
CA TRP A 388 -15.80 17.95 -14.27
C TRP A 388 -17.33 17.97 -14.43
N PRO A 389 -18.09 18.91 -13.84
CA PRO A 389 -19.52 19.09 -14.13
C PRO A 389 -19.82 19.47 -15.59
N LEU A 390 -18.87 20.09 -16.28
CA LEU A 390 -19.09 20.61 -17.63
C LEU A 390 -18.77 19.58 -18.71
N LYS A 391 -17.82 18.68 -18.42
CA LYS A 391 -17.27 17.73 -19.39
C LYS A 391 -16.93 16.41 -18.72
N TYR A 392 -17.42 15.31 -19.29
CA TYR A 392 -17.09 13.96 -18.84
C TYR A 392 -17.07 12.97 -20.02
N PRO A 393 -16.11 12.01 -20.07
CA PRO A 393 -15.05 11.75 -19.09
C PRO A 393 -13.85 12.70 -19.21
N ILE A 394 -13.21 13.02 -18.08
CA ILE A 394 -11.95 13.77 -18.00
C ILE A 394 -10.89 12.99 -17.23
N PRO A 395 -9.59 13.22 -17.49
CA PRO A 395 -8.53 12.61 -16.68
C PRO A 395 -8.58 13.10 -15.22
N MET A 396 -8.26 12.22 -14.27
CA MET A 396 -8.03 12.61 -12.88
C MET A 396 -6.83 13.58 -12.80
N TRP A 397 -6.72 14.32 -11.69
CA TRP A 397 -5.69 15.35 -11.49
C TRP A 397 -4.28 14.98 -11.99
N SER A 398 -3.75 13.80 -11.69
CA SER A 398 -2.42 13.40 -12.21
C SER A 398 -2.35 13.30 -13.74
N GLY A 399 -3.40 12.79 -14.38
CA GLY A 399 -3.47 12.73 -15.85
C GLY A 399 -3.71 14.11 -16.45
N PHE A 400 -4.51 14.95 -15.80
CA PHE A 400 -4.70 16.34 -16.20
C PHE A 400 -3.37 17.12 -16.13
N MET A 401 -2.63 17.01 -15.02
CA MET A 401 -1.31 17.63 -14.88
C MET A 401 -0.32 17.12 -15.95
N GLN A 402 -0.35 15.83 -16.29
CA GLN A 402 0.48 15.31 -17.39
C GLN A 402 0.09 15.90 -18.75
N MET A 403 -1.20 16.10 -18.99
CA MET A 403 -1.72 16.69 -20.24
C MET A 403 -1.29 18.15 -20.41
N VAL A 404 -1.33 18.95 -19.34
CA VAL A 404 -1.05 20.40 -19.40
C VAL A 404 0.40 20.78 -19.12
N GLN A 405 1.18 19.90 -18.50
CA GLN A 405 2.58 20.18 -18.20
C GLN A 405 3.41 20.06 -19.48
N THR A 406 3.85 21.21 -19.98
CA THR A 406 4.80 21.32 -21.09
C THR A 406 6.20 21.62 -20.53
N GLY A 407 7.26 21.10 -21.17
CA GLY A 407 8.64 21.32 -20.76
C GLY A 407 9.57 20.15 -21.05
N ASP A 408 10.87 20.35 -20.80
CA ASP A 408 11.88 19.32 -20.99
C ASP A 408 11.71 18.23 -19.93
N TYR A 409 11.21 17.06 -20.35
CA TYR A 409 11.21 15.88 -19.51
C TYR A 409 12.65 15.34 -19.44
N PRO A 410 13.32 15.40 -18.28
CA PRO A 410 14.74 15.01 -18.16
C PRO A 410 14.94 13.49 -18.24
N GLY A 411 13.89 12.71 -18.54
CA GLY A 411 13.93 11.25 -18.61
C GLY A 411 13.55 10.56 -17.30
N LYS A 412 13.33 9.24 -17.39
CA LYS A 412 13.00 8.41 -16.24
C LYS A 412 14.25 8.17 -15.41
N SER A 413 14.19 8.35 -14.09
CA SER A 413 15.32 8.05 -13.20
C SER A 413 15.65 6.55 -13.17
N SER A 414 16.94 6.21 -13.04
CA SER A 414 17.41 4.89 -12.65
C SER A 414 17.73 4.88 -11.15
N VAL A 415 17.66 3.70 -10.52
CA VAL A 415 18.03 3.50 -9.11
C VAL A 415 19.26 2.62 -9.06
N SER A 416 20.30 3.09 -8.40
CA SER A 416 21.49 2.32 -8.08
C SER A 416 21.48 1.98 -6.60
N PHE A 417 21.60 0.69 -6.27
CA PHE A 417 21.80 0.25 -4.90
C PHE A 417 23.27 0.45 -4.53
N LEU A 418 23.50 1.05 -3.36
CA LEU A 418 24.82 1.25 -2.80
C LEU A 418 25.02 0.27 -1.63
N PRO A 419 26.26 0.07 -1.16
CA PRO A 419 26.51 -0.90 -0.11
C PRO A 419 25.76 -0.56 1.17
N MET A 420 25.34 -1.61 1.88
CA MET A 420 24.64 -1.46 3.15
C MET A 420 25.63 -1.30 4.29
N ILE A 421 25.21 -0.61 5.35
CA ILE A 421 25.93 -0.57 6.62
C ILE A 421 25.26 -1.56 7.57
N ASP A 422 26.03 -2.54 8.05
CA ASP A 422 25.62 -3.50 9.07
C ASP A 422 25.69 -2.86 10.47
N LEU A 423 24.90 -1.80 10.64
CA LEU A 423 24.64 -1.12 11.91
C LEU A 423 23.17 -0.70 11.92
N ASN A 424 22.59 -0.63 13.11
CA ASN A 424 21.23 -0.12 13.26
C ASN A 424 21.12 1.29 12.66
N ALA A 425 20.16 1.50 11.76
CA ALA A 425 20.01 2.77 11.05
C ALA A 425 19.84 3.98 11.99
N SER A 426 19.26 3.77 13.17
CA SER A 426 19.08 4.80 14.20
C SER A 426 20.34 5.10 15.02
N ASP A 427 21.43 4.36 14.86
CA ASP A 427 22.71 4.63 15.52
C ASP A 427 23.38 5.88 14.91
N MET A 428 23.83 6.81 15.75
CA MET A 428 24.51 8.04 15.31
C MET A 428 25.79 7.75 14.52
N THR A 429 26.54 6.70 14.86
CA THR A 429 27.71 6.22 14.10
C THR A 429 27.31 5.70 12.73
N CYS A 430 26.19 5.00 12.61
CA CYS A 430 25.67 4.54 11.33
C CYS A 430 25.31 5.73 10.42
N ILE A 431 24.57 6.70 10.97
CA ILE A 431 24.18 7.92 10.24
C ILE A 431 25.43 8.72 9.85
N TYR A 432 26.39 8.91 10.76
CA TYR A 432 27.63 9.61 10.47
C TYR A 432 28.48 8.94 9.38
N SER A 433 28.58 7.61 9.42
CA SER A 433 29.25 6.84 8.38
C SER A 433 28.55 7.00 7.02
N THR A 434 27.21 6.99 7.02
CA THR A 434 26.38 7.23 5.83
C THR A 434 26.64 8.62 5.24
N LEU A 435 26.64 9.67 6.08
CA LEU A 435 26.92 11.05 5.66
C LEU A 435 28.30 11.17 5.01
N ASN A 436 29.32 10.59 5.64
CA ASN A 436 30.69 10.61 5.11
C ASN A 436 30.82 9.84 3.80
N PHE A 437 30.19 8.67 3.71
CA PHE A 437 30.17 7.88 2.48
C PHE A 437 29.55 8.68 1.33
N VAL A 438 28.37 9.26 1.54
CA VAL A 438 27.69 10.07 0.53
C VAL A 438 28.50 11.31 0.15
N ALA A 439 29.11 12.00 1.11
CA ALA A 439 29.97 13.16 0.83
C ALA A 439 31.20 12.77 -0.03
N ASN A 440 31.81 11.61 0.23
CA ASN A 440 32.92 11.10 -0.58
C ASN A 440 32.47 10.72 -2.00
N GLN A 441 31.31 10.08 -2.14
CA GLN A 441 30.74 9.78 -3.46
C GLN A 441 30.46 11.08 -4.22
N ALA A 442 29.84 12.05 -3.57
CA ALA A 442 29.55 13.34 -4.18
C ALA A 442 30.81 14.06 -4.67
N LYS A 443 31.85 14.09 -3.84
CA LYS A 443 33.17 14.63 -4.20
C LYS A 443 33.81 13.88 -5.36
N ARG A 444 33.70 12.55 -5.40
CA ARG A 444 34.31 11.72 -6.45
C ARG A 444 33.74 11.99 -7.84
N TYR A 445 32.45 12.30 -7.91
CA TYR A 445 31.75 12.55 -9.16
C TYR A 445 31.49 14.04 -9.43
N ASP A 446 32.03 14.93 -8.61
CA ASP A 446 31.83 16.38 -8.69
C ASP A 446 30.34 16.80 -8.73
N ILE A 447 29.54 16.18 -7.86
CA ILE A 447 28.11 16.45 -7.72
C ILE A 447 27.78 17.04 -6.34
N THR A 448 26.61 17.66 -6.21
CA THR A 448 26.11 18.10 -4.91
C THR A 448 25.68 16.90 -4.07
N ALA A 449 26.12 16.83 -2.81
CA ALA A 449 25.70 15.80 -1.88
C ALA A 449 24.27 16.09 -1.39
N ILE A 450 23.27 15.47 -2.00
CA ILE A 450 21.86 15.56 -1.57
C ILE A 450 21.46 14.22 -0.95
N LEU A 451 21.19 14.20 0.35
CA LEU A 451 20.83 12.98 1.08
C LEU A 451 19.46 13.11 1.73
N THR A 452 18.59 12.15 1.42
CA THR A 452 17.22 12.08 1.93
C THR A 452 17.09 11.00 2.98
N PHE A 453 16.44 11.36 4.08
CA PHE A 453 16.12 10.48 5.19
C PHE A 453 14.64 10.56 5.55
N ASP A 454 14.09 9.53 6.18
CA ASP A 454 12.83 9.65 6.92
C ASP A 454 12.96 10.64 8.09
N GLN A 455 11.86 10.98 8.76
CA GLN A 455 11.86 12.04 9.78
C GLN A 455 12.78 11.75 10.98
N PRO A 456 12.76 10.56 11.62
CA PRO A 456 13.66 10.25 12.72
C PRO A 456 15.15 10.32 12.36
N LEU A 457 15.54 9.80 11.19
CA LEU A 457 16.94 9.79 10.76
C LEU A 457 17.38 11.19 10.30
N TYR A 458 16.50 11.93 9.63
CA TYR A 458 16.75 13.31 9.19
C TYR A 458 17.14 14.20 10.37
N TRP A 459 16.41 14.13 11.49
CA TRP A 459 16.71 14.95 12.67
C TRP A 459 18.10 14.67 13.26
N LYS A 460 18.47 13.38 13.32
CA LYS A 460 19.79 12.96 13.80
C LYS A 460 20.90 13.38 12.83
N ALA A 461 20.68 13.21 11.53
CA ALA A 461 21.61 13.66 10.50
C ALA A 461 21.83 15.19 10.57
N LEU A 462 20.75 15.97 10.71
CA LEU A 462 20.82 17.42 10.87
C LEU A 462 21.61 17.80 12.12
N SER A 463 21.35 17.13 13.25
CA SER A 463 22.10 17.34 14.48
C SER A 463 23.60 17.06 14.31
N ILE A 464 23.96 16.01 13.58
CA ILE A 464 25.37 15.68 13.28
C ILE A 464 25.99 16.80 12.44
N VAL A 465 25.36 17.16 11.32
CA VAL A 465 25.86 18.19 10.40
C VAL A 465 25.96 19.56 11.08
N GLU A 466 25.03 19.92 11.96
CA GLU A 466 25.08 21.19 12.69
C GLU A 466 26.26 21.28 13.66
N ASN A 467 26.64 20.16 14.28
CA ASN A 467 27.78 20.10 15.22
C ASN A 467 29.14 19.85 14.54
N GLU A 468 29.18 19.72 13.22
CA GLU A 468 30.44 19.57 12.48
C GLU A 468 31.20 20.89 12.35
N ASN A 469 32.53 20.79 12.23
CA ASN A 469 33.39 21.96 12.04
C ASN A 469 32.98 22.71 10.75
N PRO A 470 33.05 24.06 10.70
CA PRO A 470 32.66 24.83 9.52
C PRO A 470 33.37 24.45 8.21
N GLY A 471 34.60 23.92 8.29
CA GLY A 471 35.36 23.43 7.13
C GLY A 471 35.08 21.97 6.73
N SER A 472 34.15 21.29 7.42
CA SER A 472 33.79 19.90 7.13
C SER A 472 33.03 19.80 5.81
N THR A 473 33.31 18.76 5.02
CA THR A 473 32.56 18.47 3.78
C THR A 473 31.10 18.11 4.06
N LEU A 474 30.74 17.79 5.30
CA LEU A 474 29.37 17.53 5.69
C LEU A 474 28.53 18.81 5.79
N LYS A 475 29.14 19.98 6.05
CA LYS A 475 28.44 21.27 6.14
C LYS A 475 27.88 21.74 4.80
N SER A 476 28.45 21.29 3.68
CA SER A 476 27.94 21.58 2.33
C SER A 476 26.90 20.56 1.84
N MET A 477 26.58 19.54 2.64
CA MET A 477 25.56 18.55 2.29
C MET A 477 24.16 19.13 2.41
N VAL A 478 23.31 18.85 1.41
CA VAL A 478 21.88 19.16 1.47
C VAL A 478 21.15 17.96 2.07
N LEU A 479 20.71 18.08 3.31
CA LEU A 479 19.83 17.11 3.93
C LEU A 479 18.38 17.40 3.54
N ARG A 480 17.63 16.35 3.21
CA ARG A 480 16.23 16.47 2.80
C ARG A 480 15.33 15.51 3.58
N LEU A 481 14.17 16.00 4.01
CA LEU A 481 13.14 15.18 4.60
C LEU A 481 12.44 14.34 3.52
N GLY A 482 12.27 13.04 3.79
CA GLY A 482 11.71 12.06 2.87
C GLY A 482 10.31 12.42 2.40
N PRO A 483 10.11 12.83 1.14
CA PRO A 483 8.84 13.40 0.69
C PRO A 483 7.70 12.38 0.71
N PHE A 484 8.00 11.10 0.50
CA PHE A 484 7.01 10.02 0.60
C PHE A 484 6.46 9.86 2.03
N HIS A 485 7.33 9.88 3.04
CA HIS A 485 6.91 9.81 4.43
C HIS A 485 6.20 11.10 4.88
N THR A 486 6.60 12.25 4.36
CA THR A 486 5.87 13.52 4.53
C THR A 486 4.45 13.43 3.96
N GLU A 487 4.29 12.95 2.72
CA GLU A 487 2.98 12.74 2.08
C GLU A 487 2.11 11.78 2.92
N MET A 488 2.67 10.63 3.31
CA MET A 488 1.99 9.64 4.15
C MET A 488 1.51 10.24 5.47
N SER A 489 2.37 11.00 6.14
CA SER A 489 2.06 11.62 7.44
C SER A 489 1.00 12.71 7.30
N PHE A 490 1.06 13.51 6.24
CA PHE A 490 0.07 14.54 5.98
C PHE A 490 -1.30 13.95 5.63
N LEU A 491 -1.35 12.90 4.80
CA LEU A 491 -2.58 12.13 4.54
C LEU A 491 -3.21 11.57 5.82
N GLY A 492 -2.38 11.01 6.72
CA GLY A 492 -2.83 10.56 8.03
C GLY A 492 -3.37 11.70 8.90
N SER A 493 -2.80 12.90 8.79
CA SER A 493 -3.25 14.10 9.49
C SER A 493 -4.64 14.54 9.01
N ILE A 494 -4.87 14.54 7.69
CA ILE A 494 -6.19 14.82 7.10
C ILE A 494 -7.22 13.83 7.65
N GLY A 495 -6.91 12.53 7.63
CA GLY A 495 -7.82 11.51 8.14
C GLY A 495 -8.11 11.65 9.64
N ASN A 496 -7.12 12.03 10.45
CA ASN A 496 -7.30 12.27 11.88
C ASN A 496 -8.18 13.51 12.14
N LEU A 497 -7.90 14.62 11.46
CA LEU A 497 -8.67 15.87 11.57
C LEU A 497 -10.12 15.70 11.11
N MET A 498 -10.34 14.85 10.10
CA MET A 498 -11.66 14.52 9.56
C MET A 498 -12.30 13.30 10.23
N SER A 499 -11.78 12.86 11.37
CA SER A 499 -12.37 11.76 12.11
C SER A 499 -13.78 12.13 12.60
N ASN A 500 -14.74 11.23 12.38
CA ASN A 500 -16.16 11.40 12.73
C ASN A 500 -16.88 12.59 12.05
N THR A 501 -16.32 13.16 10.99
CA THR A 501 -16.99 14.21 10.20
C THR A 501 -17.88 13.64 9.10
N GLY A 502 -17.82 12.32 8.89
CA GLY A 502 -18.52 11.62 7.83
C GLY A 502 -17.65 11.34 6.58
N LEU A 503 -16.38 11.78 6.56
CA LEU A 503 -15.45 11.48 5.46
C LEU A 503 -15.25 9.97 5.25
N LYS A 504 -15.24 9.20 6.34
CA LYS A 504 -15.09 7.73 6.29
C LYS A 504 -16.25 7.11 5.52
N GLU A 505 -17.48 7.46 5.90
CA GLU A 505 -18.72 6.96 5.32
C GLU A 505 -18.80 7.30 3.83
N MET A 506 -18.37 8.51 3.45
CA MET A 506 -18.28 8.91 2.04
C MET A 506 -17.28 8.05 1.25
N LEU A 507 -16.09 7.80 1.81
CA LEU A 507 -15.09 6.94 1.17
C LEU A 507 -15.54 5.47 1.10
N GLU A 508 -16.35 5.01 2.06
CA GLU A 508 -16.91 3.65 2.07
C GLU A 508 -17.95 3.40 0.97
N LEU A 509 -18.44 4.46 0.30
CA LEU A 509 -19.28 4.32 -0.89
C LEU A 509 -18.50 3.76 -2.10
N ILE A 510 -17.18 3.98 -2.14
CA ILE A 510 -16.31 3.63 -3.27
C ILE A 510 -15.22 2.62 -2.92
N TYR A 511 -14.88 2.48 -1.64
CA TYR A 511 -13.87 1.55 -1.15
C TYR A 511 -14.41 0.65 -0.04
N ALA A 512 -13.88 -0.56 0.07
CA ALA A 512 -14.23 -1.45 1.18
C ALA A 512 -13.77 -0.84 2.53
N PRO A 513 -14.51 -1.06 3.64
CA PRO A 513 -14.21 -0.47 4.96
C PRO A 513 -12.76 -0.65 5.46
N ASN A 514 -12.18 -1.85 5.24
CA ASN A 514 -10.79 -2.13 5.59
C ASN A 514 -9.81 -1.26 4.79
N ALA A 515 -10.09 -1.02 3.50
CA ALA A 515 -9.27 -0.13 2.67
C ALA A 515 -9.39 1.33 3.11
N VAL A 516 -10.58 1.79 3.49
CA VAL A 516 -10.81 3.16 4.00
C VAL A 516 -10.02 3.41 5.29
N THR A 517 -9.94 2.43 6.18
CA THR A 517 -9.11 2.53 7.38
C THR A 517 -7.64 2.81 7.04
N HIS A 518 -7.10 2.12 6.04
CA HIS A 518 -5.73 2.37 5.57
C HIS A 518 -5.58 3.70 4.81
N ILE A 519 -6.62 4.15 4.10
CA ILE A 519 -6.67 5.46 3.45
C ILE A 519 -6.58 6.59 4.48
N LEU A 520 -7.45 6.57 5.49
CA LEU A 520 -7.52 7.60 6.53
C LEU A 520 -6.27 7.61 7.43
N SER A 521 -5.59 6.48 7.59
CA SER A 521 -4.31 6.43 8.28
C SER A 521 -3.11 6.91 7.45
N GLY A 522 -3.31 7.24 6.16
CA GLY A 522 -2.24 7.57 5.21
C GLY A 522 -1.43 6.35 4.72
N LYS A 523 -1.54 5.18 5.35
CA LYS A 523 -0.75 3.97 5.04
C LYS A 523 -0.97 3.42 3.62
N ALA A 524 -2.14 3.66 3.03
CA ALA A 524 -2.42 3.28 1.64
C ALA A 524 -2.28 4.50 0.70
N VAL A 525 -1.09 5.14 0.67
CA VAL A 525 -0.81 6.43 0.01
C VAL A 525 -1.51 6.60 -1.34
N ALA A 526 -1.32 5.67 -2.29
CA ALA A 526 -1.92 5.77 -3.62
C ALA A 526 -3.46 5.78 -3.60
N ARG A 527 -4.08 4.95 -2.73
CA ARG A 527 -5.54 4.94 -2.56
C ARG A 527 -6.02 6.16 -1.79
N ALA A 528 -5.23 6.62 -0.81
CA ALA A 528 -5.54 7.77 0.01
C ALA A 528 -5.56 9.04 -0.84
N PHE A 529 -4.49 9.28 -1.59
CA PHE A 529 -4.40 10.35 -2.57
C PHE A 529 -5.61 10.32 -3.53
N ARG A 530 -5.90 9.16 -4.14
CA ARG A 530 -7.06 9.01 -5.03
C ARG A 530 -8.39 9.32 -4.33
N GLY A 531 -8.61 8.79 -3.14
CA GLY A 531 -9.83 9.00 -2.37
C GLY A 531 -10.05 10.47 -2.03
N HIS A 532 -9.01 11.14 -1.54
CA HIS A 532 -9.09 12.57 -1.21
C HIS A 532 -9.34 13.44 -2.44
N MET A 533 -8.70 13.14 -3.58
CA MET A 533 -8.97 13.85 -4.84
C MET A 533 -10.44 13.68 -5.26
N LEU A 534 -11.00 12.47 -5.19
CA LEU A 534 -12.39 12.23 -5.58
C LEU A 534 -13.38 13.01 -4.70
N VAL A 535 -13.16 12.99 -3.38
CA VAL A 535 -14.00 13.75 -2.45
C VAL A 535 -13.90 15.25 -2.72
N ASP A 536 -12.68 15.78 -2.89
CA ASP A 536 -12.48 17.20 -3.18
C ASP A 536 -13.11 17.60 -4.52
N THR A 537 -12.96 16.78 -5.56
CA THR A 537 -13.66 17.00 -6.84
C THR A 537 -15.17 17.04 -6.65
N ALA A 538 -15.75 16.10 -5.90
CA ALA A 538 -17.19 16.10 -5.62
C ALA A 538 -17.65 17.37 -4.87
N LEU A 539 -16.89 17.83 -3.87
CA LEU A 539 -17.19 19.06 -3.13
C LEU A 539 -17.24 20.28 -4.04
N TYR A 540 -16.24 20.43 -4.91
CA TYR A 540 -16.23 21.52 -5.88
C TYR A 540 -17.30 21.36 -6.95
N CYS A 541 -17.65 20.14 -7.37
CA CYS A 541 -18.76 19.94 -8.30
C CYS A 541 -20.06 20.49 -7.72
N LEU A 542 -20.33 20.23 -6.43
CA LEU A 542 -21.49 20.79 -5.74
C LEU A 542 -21.41 22.32 -5.62
N LEU A 543 -20.22 22.86 -5.34
CA LEU A 543 -20.01 24.30 -5.25
C LEU A 543 -20.26 25.01 -6.58
N ILE A 544 -19.75 24.45 -7.68
CA ILE A 544 -19.90 24.97 -9.04
C ILE A 544 -21.34 24.83 -9.51
N ALA A 545 -21.99 23.70 -9.20
CA ALA A 545 -23.41 23.53 -9.49
C ALA A 545 -24.27 24.59 -8.79
N ASP A 546 -23.96 24.92 -7.54
CA ASP A 546 -24.65 25.99 -6.81
C ASP A 546 -24.32 27.41 -7.37
N ILE A 547 -23.09 27.66 -7.82
CA ILE A 547 -22.70 28.94 -8.45
C ILE A 547 -23.44 29.16 -9.77
N PHE A 548 -23.52 28.13 -10.62
CA PHE A 548 -24.10 28.23 -11.96
C PHE A 548 -25.56 27.74 -12.02
N ASN A 549 -26.16 27.41 -10.87
CA ASN A 549 -27.51 26.87 -10.75
C ASN A 549 -27.75 25.61 -11.63
N ILE A 550 -26.76 24.72 -11.66
CA ILE A 550 -26.79 23.45 -12.40
C ILE A 550 -27.47 22.39 -11.52
N ASP A 551 -28.42 21.66 -12.10
CA ASP A 551 -29.03 20.50 -11.44
C ASP A 551 -28.06 19.31 -11.43
N VAL A 552 -27.53 19.00 -10.25
CA VAL A 552 -26.57 17.90 -10.05
C VAL A 552 -27.14 16.53 -10.44
N SER A 553 -28.47 16.36 -10.37
CA SER A 553 -29.14 15.11 -10.74
C SER A 553 -29.03 14.85 -12.24
N LYS A 554 -29.13 15.92 -13.05
CA LYS A 554 -29.00 15.84 -14.51
C LYS A 554 -27.57 15.55 -14.96
N LEU A 555 -26.56 15.98 -14.19
CA LEU A 555 -25.14 15.69 -14.48
C LEU A 555 -24.82 14.19 -14.49
N LEU A 556 -25.55 13.39 -13.71
CA LEU A 556 -25.36 11.93 -13.63
C LEU A 556 -26.06 11.19 -14.77
N GLU A 557 -27.11 11.78 -15.35
CA GLU A 557 -27.94 11.18 -16.39
C GLU A 557 -27.49 11.59 -17.81
N GLU A 558 -27.08 12.85 -17.99
CA GLU A 558 -26.60 13.42 -19.25
C GLU A 558 -25.30 14.22 -19.06
N PRO A 559 -24.14 13.55 -18.92
CA PRO A 559 -22.86 14.25 -18.94
C PRO A 559 -22.72 15.00 -20.27
N ASN A 560 -22.41 16.30 -20.21
CA ASN A 560 -22.31 17.25 -21.34
C ASN A 560 -23.62 17.97 -21.75
N SER A 561 -24.57 18.20 -20.83
CA SER A 561 -25.72 19.07 -21.09
C SER A 561 -25.30 20.46 -21.61
N THR A 562 -26.14 21.09 -22.45
CA THR A 562 -25.89 22.38 -23.09
C THR A 562 -25.33 23.41 -22.11
N LEU A 563 -24.12 23.91 -22.35
CA LEU A 563 -23.52 24.99 -21.55
C LEU A 563 -24.37 26.25 -21.71
N GLU A 564 -25.09 26.65 -20.66
CA GLU A 564 -26.09 27.72 -20.74
C GLU A 564 -25.46 29.12 -20.64
N THR A 565 -24.39 29.27 -19.85
CA THR A 565 -23.76 30.58 -19.60
C THR A 565 -22.54 30.82 -20.49
N THR A 566 -22.27 32.09 -20.81
CA THR A 566 -21.07 32.50 -21.55
C THR A 566 -19.79 32.05 -20.84
N GLU A 567 -19.74 32.19 -19.51
CA GLU A 567 -18.58 31.76 -18.70
C GLU A 567 -18.32 30.25 -18.80
N MET A 568 -19.37 29.41 -18.78
CA MET A 568 -19.22 27.95 -18.94
C MET A 568 -18.67 27.57 -20.33
N LYS A 569 -19.09 28.28 -21.39
CA LYS A 569 -18.58 28.08 -22.75
C LYS A 569 -17.10 28.47 -22.85
N GLU A 570 -16.74 29.62 -22.28
CA GLU A 570 -15.35 30.09 -22.24
C GLU A 570 -14.44 29.11 -21.47
N ILE A 571 -14.93 28.51 -20.38
CA ILE A 571 -14.19 27.48 -19.62
C ILE A 571 -14.01 26.19 -20.44
N ASP A 572 -15.03 25.73 -21.16
CA ASP A 572 -14.91 24.54 -22.02
C ASP A 572 -14.00 24.78 -23.24
N GLU A 573 -14.08 25.96 -23.85
CA GLU A 573 -13.16 26.38 -24.91
C GLU A 573 -11.72 26.39 -24.40
N LEU A 574 -11.48 26.97 -23.22
CA LEU A 574 -10.18 27.00 -22.56
C LEU A 574 -9.64 25.58 -22.30
N TYR A 575 -10.47 24.69 -21.78
CA TYR A 575 -10.08 23.29 -21.56
C TYR A 575 -9.77 22.58 -22.88
N SER A 576 -10.57 22.82 -23.92
CA SER A 576 -10.38 22.22 -25.24
C SER A 576 -9.09 22.69 -25.90
N GLN A 577 -8.74 23.97 -25.74
CA GLN A 577 -7.45 24.51 -26.17
C GLN A 577 -6.27 23.86 -25.43
N LEU A 578 -6.38 23.68 -24.09
CA LEU A 578 -5.35 23.01 -23.29
C LEU A 578 -5.19 21.53 -23.64
N SER A 579 -6.26 20.88 -24.08
CA SER A 579 -6.25 19.46 -24.47
C SER A 579 -5.69 19.24 -25.88
N SER A 580 -5.63 20.29 -26.70
CA SER A 580 -4.97 20.26 -28.01
C SER A 580 -3.47 20.48 -27.85
N GLU A 581 -2.63 19.63 -28.45
CA GLU A 581 -1.15 19.61 -28.32
C GLU A 581 -0.43 20.91 -28.77
N SER A 582 -1.16 21.97 -29.11
CA SER A 582 -0.66 23.15 -29.82
C SER A 582 -0.47 24.41 -28.99
N CYS A 583 -0.53 24.38 -27.65
CA CYS A 583 -0.45 25.63 -26.89
C CYS A 583 0.62 25.65 -25.78
N HIS A 584 1.56 26.60 -25.90
CA HIS A 584 2.32 27.19 -24.80
C HIS A 584 1.43 28.11 -23.94
N PHE A 585 0.21 27.65 -23.63
CA PHE A 585 -0.81 28.53 -23.05
C PHE A 585 -0.46 28.89 -21.61
N ARG A 586 -0.33 30.19 -21.36
CA ARG A 586 -0.14 30.77 -20.02
C ARG A 586 -1.47 30.78 -19.29
N CYS A 587 -1.91 29.61 -18.85
CA CYS A 587 -3.19 29.44 -18.16
C CYS A 587 -3.34 30.35 -16.92
N GLY A 588 -2.22 30.68 -16.28
CA GLY A 588 -2.18 31.63 -15.17
C GLY A 588 -2.65 33.05 -15.49
N GLU A 589 -2.74 33.47 -16.76
CA GLU A 589 -3.08 34.86 -17.15
C GLU A 589 -4.52 35.03 -17.66
N SER A 590 -5.28 33.94 -17.86
CA SER A 590 -6.66 33.99 -18.38
C SER A 590 -7.61 34.75 -17.45
N ASP A 591 -8.27 35.78 -17.97
CA ASP A 591 -9.24 36.58 -17.21
C ASP A 591 -10.47 35.77 -16.81
N VAL A 592 -10.86 34.78 -17.63
CA VAL A 592 -11.95 33.83 -17.32
C VAL A 592 -11.64 33.07 -16.03
N LEU A 593 -10.40 32.57 -15.89
CA LEU A 593 -9.99 31.84 -14.69
C LEU A 593 -9.86 32.76 -13.46
N LYS A 594 -9.40 34.00 -13.63
CA LYS A 594 -9.36 34.98 -12.52
C LYS A 594 -10.77 35.33 -12.03
N ASN A 595 -11.70 35.54 -12.95
CA ASN A 595 -13.10 35.87 -12.61
C ASN A 595 -13.78 34.68 -11.91
N LEU A 596 -13.54 33.47 -12.41
CA LEU A 596 -14.03 32.24 -11.82
C LEU A 596 -13.45 32.00 -10.41
N GLU A 597 -12.14 32.16 -10.25
CA GLU A 597 -11.45 32.11 -8.96
C GLU A 597 -12.08 33.08 -7.96
N ALA A 598 -12.28 34.34 -8.35
CA ALA A 598 -12.92 35.35 -7.51
C ALA A 598 -14.37 34.99 -7.14
N THR A 599 -15.12 34.39 -8.06
CA THR A 599 -16.50 33.96 -7.82
C THR A 599 -16.58 32.76 -6.89
N VAL A 600 -15.72 31.76 -7.08
CA VAL A 600 -15.57 30.63 -6.16
C VAL A 600 -15.20 31.12 -4.77
N HIS A 601 -14.20 32.01 -4.66
CA HIS A 601 -13.78 32.58 -3.38
C HIS A 601 -14.92 33.32 -2.67
N ARG A 602 -15.68 34.17 -3.38
CA ARG A 602 -16.84 34.88 -2.82
C ARG A 602 -17.88 33.91 -2.29
N LYS A 603 -18.18 32.83 -3.02
CA LYS A 603 -19.13 31.81 -2.58
C LYS A 603 -18.62 31.07 -1.35
N GLN A 604 -17.34 30.71 -1.31
CA GLN A 604 -16.72 30.09 -0.14
C GLN A 604 -16.82 30.98 1.11
N GLU A 605 -16.60 32.28 1.00
CA GLU A 605 -16.77 33.24 2.12
C GLU A 605 -18.20 33.28 2.64
N ILE A 606 -19.21 33.24 1.75
CA ILE A 606 -20.62 33.15 2.16
C ILE A 606 -20.86 31.84 2.91
N LEU A 607 -20.36 30.72 2.37
CA LEU A 607 -20.56 29.39 2.97
C LEU A 607 -19.87 29.25 4.33
N LYS A 608 -18.74 29.94 4.58
CA LYS A 608 -18.02 29.93 5.88
C LYS A 608 -18.87 30.38 7.07
N GLN A 609 -20.03 30.99 6.84
CA GLN A 609 -21.02 31.28 7.89
C GLN A 609 -21.58 30.00 8.54
N SER A 610 -21.65 28.90 7.79
CA SER A 610 -22.00 27.58 8.31
C SER A 610 -20.76 26.87 8.89
N ARG A 611 -20.91 26.30 10.08
CA ARG A 611 -19.86 25.51 10.73
C ARG A 611 -19.48 24.27 9.91
N THR A 612 -20.45 23.62 9.28
CA THR A 612 -20.24 22.41 8.47
C THR A 612 -19.49 22.75 7.18
N ALA A 613 -19.92 23.79 6.46
CA ALA A 613 -19.21 24.26 5.29
C ALA A 613 -17.78 24.70 5.63
N LYS A 614 -17.58 25.43 6.74
CA LYS A 614 -16.24 25.85 7.18
C LYS A 614 -15.30 24.65 7.37
N LEU A 615 -15.79 23.55 7.95
CA LEU A 615 -15.04 22.31 8.12
C LEU A 615 -14.66 21.67 6.77
N TRP A 616 -15.62 21.53 5.84
CA TRP A 616 -15.35 20.92 4.53
C TRP A 616 -14.50 21.81 3.61
N LEU A 617 -14.58 23.13 3.75
CA LEU A 617 -13.68 24.07 3.07
C LEU A 617 -12.24 23.95 3.61
N GLN A 618 -12.07 23.79 4.92
CA GLN A 618 -10.76 23.49 5.51
C GLN A 618 -10.22 22.14 5.03
N TYR A 619 -11.09 21.14 4.86
CA TYR A 619 -10.70 19.87 4.22
C TYR A 619 -10.18 20.08 2.79
N SER A 620 -10.91 20.82 1.96
CA SER A 620 -10.46 21.15 0.60
C SER A 620 -9.14 21.92 0.59
N GLU A 621 -8.90 22.82 1.54
CA GLU A 621 -7.63 23.51 1.72
C GLU A 621 -6.48 22.53 2.01
N MET A 622 -6.67 21.58 2.94
CA MET A 622 -5.66 20.54 3.18
C MET A 622 -5.36 19.72 1.93
N VAL A 623 -6.38 19.37 1.14
CA VAL A 623 -6.21 18.62 -0.12
C VAL A 623 -5.47 19.45 -1.17
N GLN A 624 -5.64 20.77 -1.21
CA GLN A 624 -4.88 21.68 -2.06
C GLN A 624 -3.40 21.73 -1.68
N VAL A 625 -3.09 21.86 -0.38
CA VAL A 625 -1.71 21.81 0.12
C VAL A 625 -1.03 20.49 -0.26
N LEU A 626 -1.74 19.36 -0.17
CA LEU A 626 -1.26 18.06 -0.63
C LEU A 626 -0.93 18.05 -2.14
N ARG A 627 -1.81 18.60 -2.99
CA ARG A 627 -1.56 18.71 -4.43
C ARG A 627 -0.34 19.58 -4.72
N GLN A 628 -0.21 20.72 -4.04
CA GLN A 628 0.91 21.65 -4.19
C GLN A 628 2.23 20.97 -3.84
N PHE A 629 2.27 20.24 -2.74
CA PHE A 629 3.44 19.46 -2.34
C PHE A 629 3.84 18.42 -3.39
N ILE A 630 2.89 17.59 -3.85
CA ILE A 630 3.15 16.57 -4.88
C ILE A 630 3.61 17.20 -6.20
N LYS A 631 3.04 18.34 -6.57
CA LYS A 631 3.45 19.11 -7.75
C LYS A 631 4.88 19.62 -7.59
N ALA A 632 5.23 20.20 -6.44
CA ALA A 632 6.59 20.66 -6.15
C ALA A 632 7.62 19.52 -6.27
N GLU A 633 7.29 18.35 -5.71
CA GLU A 633 8.08 17.12 -5.82
C GLU A 633 8.29 16.67 -7.27
N ARG A 634 7.21 16.62 -8.06
CA ARG A 634 7.25 16.11 -9.44
C ARG A 634 7.88 17.09 -10.43
N THR A 635 7.85 18.38 -10.15
CA THR A 635 8.42 19.43 -11.01
C THR A 635 9.81 19.86 -10.57
N GLY A 636 10.33 19.36 -9.44
CA GLY A 636 11.61 19.78 -8.89
C GLY A 636 11.62 21.24 -8.40
N ASN A 637 10.46 21.80 -8.06
CA ASN A 637 10.34 23.19 -7.62
C ASN A 637 10.63 23.32 -6.11
N TRP A 638 11.89 23.60 -5.78
CA TRP A 638 12.36 23.69 -4.39
C TRP A 638 11.67 24.79 -3.55
N PRO A 639 11.52 26.04 -4.04
CA PRO A 639 10.76 27.06 -3.30
C PRO A 639 9.31 26.64 -2.99
N LEU A 640 8.62 26.03 -3.96
CA LEU A 640 7.25 25.55 -3.77
C LEU A 640 7.19 24.37 -2.79
N HIS A 641 8.21 23.51 -2.78
CA HIS A 641 8.33 22.43 -1.80
C HIS A 641 8.40 23.00 -0.38
N LEU A 642 9.28 23.98 -0.14
CA LEU A 642 9.44 24.60 1.18
C LEU A 642 8.16 25.32 1.63
N GLN A 643 7.52 26.06 0.74
CA GLN A 643 6.22 26.69 1.01
C GLN A 643 5.17 25.63 1.38
N SER A 644 5.08 24.53 0.63
CA SER A 644 4.13 23.46 0.92
C SER A 644 4.38 22.82 2.29
N ILE A 645 5.64 22.58 2.65
CA ILE A 645 5.99 22.09 4.00
C ILE A 645 5.52 23.08 5.07
N GLN A 646 5.76 24.38 4.88
CA GLN A 646 5.29 25.43 5.78
C GLN A 646 3.76 25.44 5.93
N GLU A 647 3.02 25.28 4.83
CA GLU A 647 1.55 25.21 4.81
C GLU A 647 1.01 23.91 5.43
N MET A 648 1.80 22.83 5.45
CA MET A 648 1.43 21.58 6.14
C MET A 648 1.56 21.68 7.67
N LEU A 649 2.49 22.51 8.19
CA LEU A 649 2.80 22.61 9.62
C LEU A 649 1.57 22.80 10.54
N PRO A 650 0.60 23.69 10.23
CA PRO A 650 -0.55 23.91 11.10
C PRO A 650 -1.41 22.66 11.29
N PHE A 651 -1.44 21.75 10.31
CA PHE A 651 -2.25 20.54 10.36
C PHE A 651 -1.58 19.38 11.10
N TRP A 652 -0.25 19.38 11.21
CA TRP A 652 0.50 18.36 11.96
C TRP A 652 0.36 18.50 13.48
N GLN A 653 0.10 19.70 14.00
CA GLN A 653 0.00 19.97 15.45
C GLN A 653 -1.18 19.27 16.15
N HIS A 654 -2.10 18.67 15.38
CA HIS A 654 -3.27 17.98 15.89
C HIS A 654 -3.10 16.46 16.05
N ILE A 655 -1.91 15.93 15.77
CA ILE A 655 -1.54 14.54 16.10
C ILE A 655 -0.95 14.55 17.52
N LYS A 656 -1.80 14.38 18.53
CA LYS A 656 -1.39 14.04 19.90
C LYS A 656 -1.95 12.68 20.30
#